data_AF-A0A8H3HRY8-F1
#
_entry.id   AF-A0A8H3HRY8-F1
#
_cell.length_a   1.000
_cell.length_b   1.000
_cell.length_c   1.000
_cell.angle_alpha   90.00
_cell.angle_beta   90.00
_cell.angle_gamma   90.00
#
_symmetry.space_group_name_H-M   'P 1'
#
loop_
_entity.id
_entity.type
_entity.pdbx_description
1 polymer ?
#
loop_
_entity_poly.entity_id
_entity_poly.type
_entity_poly.pdbx_seq_one_letter_code
_entity_poly.pdbx_strand_id
1 'polypeptide(L)'
;QELQASVFEFDEQFSSLRRHRSPIDLSEWYDEPPEISGACFHTGQPELCLIESSGRVRVLSLVRRMFCGAPLEIDRTIVDTFPAPDGSCLLVVVTGDLPTDPDKLLAFHWQSFGTSQQGIDAAVVPKSDTRRVGTRFHGKGRIHVISFTASDTTLASTSLQVKQKTTEFAFLSENDGIEEERGTQTLNNSLIDCHLEVWTRFPVVPTVTRDTLISISRQPRRLILLTPQSLSQAPAYFARMISTLRNTTNKPVGDDLIETIVSSTSTATFGSFDDISEFKLGSFFVELICLVPLHLAITLDNKFMPLKDGVWDPDYECSMVGATIAEVNDSLSLGRYESIFQSYMAKKARRLAISKPVTFTNELTGSRQVTELSAQEDMLLVLFNTAVSNLVFFRNNFAVSRNIKGLFTSFQSSAKIINPSLNPDLFNSTLAIIIKDVTNADTNNIQKEFSLQFSNIVQLERDKNFISRLHRGKVQIIPWPVIDSPEFYSLFTAIRRRLEVQSFTHQTGGAFLHKLKSLMVDIKTCNWNVSDQSQASSRAHQLKERLASALAHGKTDEGPLQNMNTGEDIPTLENEPELFVPEIDNSEQGGPREQSGENGGDAQAKEEEIAEKALMSLIHSSKPPPSSRPHMKESEYVEALQQCLTDSLDHRLGTVEQWIKLNTGHFTLYNSDLRQLNKSFTIMSKAMQAAVKLCQTTCSQCKLLCLRAYRHSGSHQCGTDHRCVFDCEVTDEHDEKPPCGLEAGHAGRHTCDVRLHSCGKDCSLIRLNGCTSVCNKPLDHEGECMCSARVHLCGQACELRGANRGRYTCTGICHEPWDEPHTRHLCDDARRGCPIKCVLCEENGVTGDCASTDHLHGADSTAVHLCSFTHKCSKMCEAKGICVIGPVPSEVSERLSCEIPIPAGQLSHSGPHNHDPREKSFHFCDARCPGCHYFCRLPLNHPQRLHSTNHGLMMRTKWTIELKNRKYGTGDEGFPMFCQMVCSNQGRHAHVDFCLDPYNHISPACEHITTRVQPEPDKPKDLISHATYWERAVHFYGFILTRCIDPYYLSEQTEFKKCDVVCPAQVANM
;
A
#
# COMPACT_ATOMS: atom_id res chain seq x y z
N GLN A 1 -1.77 -48.37 39.70
CA GLN A 1 -1.01 -47.62 38.69
C GLN A 1 -1.99 -47.25 37.60
N GLU A 2 -2.09 -45.98 37.21
CA GLU A 2 -2.94 -45.57 36.07
C GLU A 2 -2.23 -45.98 34.77
N LEU A 3 -2.80 -46.94 34.03
CA LEU A 3 -2.24 -47.41 32.77
C LEU A 3 -2.76 -46.52 31.64
N GLN A 4 -1.98 -45.54 31.19
CA GLN A 4 -2.42 -44.57 30.18
C GLN A 4 -1.44 -44.44 29.00
N ALA A 5 -1.97 -44.26 27.79
CA ALA A 5 -1.19 -43.90 26.61
C ALA A 5 -1.31 -42.39 26.32
N SER A 6 -0.18 -41.68 26.33
CA SER A 6 -0.10 -40.25 25.98
C SER A 6 0.67 -40.06 24.68
N VAL A 7 0.07 -39.34 23.73
CA VAL A 7 0.68 -39.04 22.42
C VAL A 7 1.17 -37.60 22.40
N PHE A 8 2.41 -37.42 21.99
CA PHE A 8 3.05 -36.11 21.83
C PHE A 8 3.47 -35.91 20.38
N GLU A 9 3.37 -34.68 19.91
CA GLU A 9 3.66 -34.24 18.56
C GLU A 9 4.67 -33.09 18.61
N PHE A 10 5.61 -33.06 17.66
CA PHE A 10 6.52 -31.94 17.51
C PHE A 10 5.82 -30.76 16.84
N ASP A 11 6.18 -29.53 17.22
CA ASP A 11 5.78 -28.36 16.46
C ASP A 11 6.44 -28.33 15.07
N GLU A 12 5.96 -27.42 14.20
CA GLU A 12 6.39 -27.32 12.80
C GLU A 12 7.90 -27.07 12.63
N GLN A 13 8.57 -26.59 13.67
CA GLN A 13 10.02 -26.33 13.70
C GLN A 13 10.82 -27.46 14.33
N PHE A 14 10.17 -28.57 14.73
CA PHE A 14 10.75 -29.66 15.52
C PHE A 14 11.44 -29.20 16.81
N SER A 15 11.00 -28.06 17.36
CA SER A 15 11.63 -27.33 18.44
C SER A 15 10.94 -27.54 19.79
N SER A 16 9.62 -27.76 19.79
CA SER A 16 8.85 -28.05 21.00
C SER A 16 7.97 -29.28 20.83
N LEU A 17 7.82 -30.06 21.90
CA LEU A 17 6.98 -31.24 21.96
C LEU A 17 5.67 -30.91 22.68
N ARG A 18 4.54 -30.96 21.99
CA ARG A 18 3.22 -30.66 22.54
C ARG A 18 2.39 -31.94 22.64
N ARG A 19 1.57 -32.04 23.68
CA ARG A 19 0.66 -33.17 23.83
C ARG A 19 -0.46 -33.05 22.79
N HIS A 20 -0.60 -34.04 21.92
CA HIS A 20 -1.57 -34.00 20.82
C HIS A 20 -3.02 -34.04 21.33
N ARG A 21 -3.32 -34.87 22.34
CA ARG A 21 -4.66 -35.06 22.95
C ARG A 21 -4.61 -35.50 24.42
N SER A 22 -5.77 -35.58 25.07
CA SER A 22 -5.92 -36.19 26.41
C SER A 22 -5.45 -37.66 26.43
N PRO A 23 -4.80 -38.15 27.51
CA PRO A 23 -4.35 -39.53 27.63
C PRO A 23 -5.48 -40.55 27.39
N ILE A 24 -5.15 -41.68 26.77
CA ILE A 24 -6.08 -42.81 26.58
C ILE A 24 -5.88 -43.75 27.76
N ASP A 25 -6.92 -43.95 28.57
CA ASP A 25 -6.90 -44.93 29.66
C ASP A 25 -6.95 -46.34 29.08
N LEU A 26 -5.96 -47.17 29.41
CA LEU A 26 -5.83 -48.55 28.95
C LEU A 26 -6.27 -49.57 30.00
N SER A 27 -6.62 -49.14 31.22
CA SER A 27 -6.97 -50.03 32.33
C SER A 27 -8.20 -50.91 32.05
N GLU A 28 -9.07 -50.52 31.13
CA GLU A 28 -10.24 -51.34 30.74
C GLU A 28 -9.89 -52.58 29.92
N TRP A 29 -8.67 -52.69 29.36
CA TRP A 29 -8.26 -53.79 28.49
C TRP A 29 -7.16 -54.69 29.08
N TYR A 30 -6.78 -54.44 30.33
CA TYR A 30 -5.70 -55.12 31.03
C TYR A 30 -6.07 -55.34 32.50
N ASP A 31 -6.20 -56.61 32.91
CA ASP A 31 -6.43 -56.97 34.31
C ASP A 31 -5.19 -56.66 35.18
N GLU A 32 -4.00 -56.82 34.61
CA GLU A 32 -2.71 -56.44 35.20
C GLU A 32 -1.88 -55.62 34.18
N PRO A 33 -1.02 -54.69 34.63
CA PRO A 33 -0.21 -53.86 33.74
C PRO A 33 0.69 -54.73 32.82
N PRO A 34 0.59 -54.58 31.49
CA PRO A 34 1.42 -55.35 30.57
C PRO A 34 2.86 -54.85 30.54
N GLU A 35 3.81 -55.76 30.33
CA GLU A 35 5.18 -55.40 29.98
C GLU A 35 5.28 -55.25 28.46
N ILE A 36 5.58 -54.05 27.99
CA ILE A 36 5.67 -53.72 26.56
C ILE A 36 7.12 -53.84 26.11
N SER A 37 7.40 -54.80 25.22
CA SER A 37 8.72 -55.05 24.64
C SER A 37 9.00 -54.17 23.41
N GLY A 38 7.94 -53.66 22.75
CA GLY A 38 8.09 -52.77 21.62
C GLY A 38 6.80 -52.07 21.20
N ALA A 39 6.94 -51.03 20.38
CA ALA A 39 5.81 -50.34 19.76
C ALA A 39 6.19 -49.85 18.36
N CYS A 40 5.23 -49.83 17.45
CA CYS A 40 5.40 -49.21 16.14
C CYS A 40 4.09 -48.67 15.58
N PHE A 41 4.17 -47.64 14.73
CA PHE A 41 3.00 -47.09 14.05
C PHE A 41 2.63 -47.93 12.84
N HIS A 42 1.33 -48.04 12.57
CA HIS A 42 0.88 -48.46 11.25
C HIS A 42 1.20 -47.36 10.24
N THR A 43 2.10 -47.63 9.29
CA THR A 43 2.53 -46.64 8.29
C THR A 43 1.32 -46.01 7.58
N GLY A 44 1.20 -44.68 7.66
CA GLY A 44 0.12 -43.92 7.02
C GLY A 44 -1.25 -43.96 7.72
N GLN A 45 -1.37 -44.56 8.91
CA GLN A 45 -2.60 -44.54 9.72
C GLN A 45 -2.32 -44.08 11.15
N PRO A 46 -3.25 -43.39 11.82
CA PRO A 46 -3.12 -42.99 13.22
C PRO A 46 -3.42 -44.16 14.18
N GLU A 47 -2.71 -45.26 14.00
CA GLU A 47 -2.83 -46.50 14.79
C GLU A 47 -1.47 -46.95 15.32
N LEU A 48 -1.45 -47.37 16.58
CA LEU A 48 -0.24 -47.77 17.31
C LEU A 48 -0.29 -49.27 17.62
N CYS A 49 0.65 -50.02 17.07
CA CYS A 49 0.83 -51.44 17.37
C CYS A 49 1.72 -51.60 18.61
N LEU A 50 1.19 -52.23 19.66
CA LEU A 50 1.87 -52.52 20.92
C LEU A 50 2.25 -54.00 20.95
N ILE A 51 3.53 -54.28 21.25
CA ILE A 51 4.09 -55.62 21.39
C ILE A 51 4.37 -55.88 22.87
N GLU A 52 3.74 -56.90 23.43
CA GLU A 52 3.92 -57.34 24.82
C GLU A 52 5.06 -58.36 24.90
N SER A 53 5.79 -58.37 26.02
CA SER A 53 6.83 -59.39 26.31
C SER A 53 6.26 -60.82 26.39
N SER A 54 4.95 -60.95 26.58
CA SER A 54 4.20 -62.22 26.54
C SER A 54 4.08 -62.85 25.14
N GLY A 55 4.47 -62.11 24.08
CA GLY A 55 4.25 -62.52 22.69
C GLY A 55 2.92 -62.01 22.11
N ARG A 56 2.10 -61.34 22.92
CA ARG A 56 0.83 -60.75 22.48
C ARG A 56 1.04 -59.41 21.77
N VAL A 57 0.39 -59.21 20.63
CA VAL A 57 0.43 -57.95 19.86
C VAL A 57 -0.97 -57.39 19.66
N ARG A 58 -1.16 -56.10 19.97
CA ARG A 58 -2.45 -55.40 19.85
C ARG A 58 -2.31 -54.08 19.11
N VAL A 59 -3.36 -53.65 18.40
CA VAL A 59 -3.37 -52.37 17.68
C VAL A 59 -4.32 -51.40 18.34
N LEU A 60 -3.82 -50.27 18.84
CA LEU A 60 -4.57 -49.18 19.45
C LEU A 60 -4.88 -48.10 18.41
N SER A 61 -6.15 -47.81 18.16
CA SER A 61 -6.54 -46.68 17.31
C SER A 61 -6.51 -45.37 18.11
N LEU A 62 -5.69 -44.41 17.67
CA LEU A 62 -5.57 -43.11 18.33
C LEU A 62 -6.80 -42.21 18.05
N VAL A 63 -7.52 -42.49 16.96
CA VAL A 63 -8.76 -41.78 16.59
C VAL A 63 -9.94 -42.31 17.38
N ARG A 64 -10.12 -43.63 17.44
CA ARG A 64 -11.25 -44.28 18.13
C ARG A 64 -11.01 -44.47 19.63
N ARG A 65 -9.77 -44.31 20.10
CA ARG A 65 -9.34 -44.46 21.50
C ARG A 65 -9.67 -45.84 22.09
N MET A 66 -9.49 -46.89 21.29
CA MET A 66 -9.74 -48.28 21.68
C MET A 66 -8.85 -49.23 20.87
N PHE A 67 -8.66 -50.45 21.37
CA PHE A 67 -8.00 -51.51 20.62
C PHE A 67 -8.87 -52.00 19.45
N CYS A 68 -8.25 -52.22 18.30
CA CYS A 68 -8.86 -52.67 17.06
C CYS A 68 -8.50 -54.13 16.79
N GLY A 69 -9.52 -54.94 16.43
CA GLY A 69 -9.34 -56.32 15.99
C GLY A 69 -9.03 -57.31 17.13
N ALA A 70 -8.79 -58.57 16.76
CA ALA A 70 -8.35 -59.60 17.70
C ALA A 70 -6.83 -59.48 17.94
N PRO A 71 -6.35 -59.72 19.19
CA PRO A 71 -4.92 -59.75 19.47
C PRO A 71 -4.23 -60.88 18.69
N LEU A 72 -2.97 -60.66 18.35
CA LEU A 72 -2.11 -61.70 17.78
C LEU A 72 -1.30 -62.34 18.91
N GLU A 73 -1.26 -63.66 18.97
CA GLU A 73 -0.47 -64.42 19.95
C GLU A 73 0.69 -65.10 19.22
N ILE A 74 1.91 -64.59 19.40
CA ILE A 74 3.12 -65.14 18.79
C ILE A 74 3.74 -66.15 19.76
N ASP A 75 3.86 -67.40 19.34
CA ASP A 75 4.30 -68.54 20.14
C ASP A 75 5.83 -68.65 20.32
N ARG A 76 6.58 -67.70 19.76
CA ARG A 76 8.06 -67.66 19.76
C ARG A 76 8.56 -66.34 20.32
N THR A 77 9.79 -66.36 20.84
CA THR A 77 10.46 -65.15 21.32
C THR A 77 10.67 -64.15 20.17
N ILE A 78 10.07 -62.97 20.32
CA ILE A 78 10.17 -61.87 19.37
C ILE A 78 11.55 -61.21 19.55
N VAL A 79 12.34 -61.20 18.47
CA VAL A 79 13.66 -60.56 18.41
C VAL A 79 13.53 -59.10 17.98
N ASP A 80 12.74 -58.84 16.94
CA ASP A 80 12.56 -57.51 16.37
C ASP A 80 11.19 -57.35 15.73
N THR A 81 10.67 -56.12 15.73
CA THR A 81 9.41 -55.78 15.05
C THR A 81 9.49 -54.41 14.39
N PHE A 82 8.91 -54.31 13.20
CA PHE A 82 8.77 -53.05 12.46
C PHE A 82 7.67 -53.15 11.39
N PRO A 83 7.01 -52.03 11.05
CA PRO A 83 6.05 -52.02 9.96
C PRO A 83 6.80 -52.07 8.62
N ALA A 84 6.18 -52.68 7.61
CA ALA A 84 6.67 -52.57 6.25
C ALA A 84 6.67 -51.08 5.81
N PRO A 85 7.71 -50.59 5.12
CA PRO A 85 7.79 -49.18 4.69
C PRO A 85 6.65 -48.73 3.77
N ASP A 86 6.01 -49.65 3.06
CA ASP A 86 4.86 -49.41 2.20
C ASP A 86 3.51 -49.54 2.92
N GLY A 87 3.51 -49.81 4.23
CA GLY A 87 2.31 -50.04 5.03
C GLY A 87 1.60 -51.35 4.72
N SER A 88 2.28 -52.33 4.12
CA SER A 88 1.63 -53.57 3.66
C SER A 88 1.35 -54.61 4.74
N CYS A 89 2.27 -54.75 5.69
CA CYS A 89 2.21 -55.72 6.77
C CYS A 89 3.05 -55.26 7.98
N LEU A 90 2.85 -55.94 9.10
CA LEU A 90 3.78 -55.96 10.23
C LEU A 90 4.83 -57.05 9.97
N LEU A 91 6.10 -56.71 10.09
CA LEU A 91 7.21 -57.66 10.02
C LEU A 91 7.70 -57.97 11.43
N VAL A 92 7.74 -59.25 11.76
CA VAL A 92 8.14 -59.76 13.08
C VAL A 92 9.25 -60.78 12.90
N VAL A 93 10.39 -60.54 13.52
CA VAL A 93 11.51 -61.47 13.55
C VAL A 93 11.42 -62.29 14.82
N VAL A 94 11.45 -63.61 14.68
CA VAL A 94 11.42 -64.57 15.79
C VAL A 94 12.68 -65.44 15.77
N THR A 95 13.08 -65.93 16.94
CA THR A 95 14.25 -66.81 17.04
C THR A 95 14.10 -68.08 16.21
N GLY A 96 15.21 -68.55 15.63
CA GLY A 96 15.30 -69.86 14.97
C GLY A 96 14.97 -71.03 15.90
N ASP A 97 14.80 -72.23 15.34
CA ASP A 97 14.40 -73.42 16.12
C ASP A 97 15.53 -73.89 17.07
N LEU A 98 16.81 -73.62 16.72
CA LEU A 98 17.98 -73.79 17.59
C LEU A 98 18.71 -72.45 17.82
N PRO A 99 19.47 -72.28 18.93
CA PRO A 99 20.20 -71.05 19.23
C PRO A 99 21.26 -70.66 18.19
N THR A 100 21.69 -71.59 17.33
CA THR A 100 22.67 -71.36 16.25
C THR A 100 22.01 -71.08 14.90
N ASP A 101 20.70 -71.30 14.78
CA ASP A 101 19.97 -71.10 13.53
C ASP A 101 19.78 -69.60 13.24
N PRO A 102 19.67 -69.22 11.95
CA PRO A 102 19.25 -67.89 11.58
C PRO A 102 17.82 -67.61 12.07
N ASP A 103 17.53 -66.34 12.31
CA ASP A 103 16.20 -65.92 12.77
C ASP A 103 15.19 -66.01 11.62
N LYS A 104 13.91 -66.25 11.94
CA LYS A 104 12.83 -66.31 10.95
C LYS A 104 12.10 -64.98 10.92
N LEU A 105 11.78 -64.51 9.72
CA LEU A 105 10.99 -63.31 9.50
C LEU A 105 9.56 -63.70 9.14
N LEU A 106 8.63 -63.37 10.01
CA LEU A 106 7.19 -63.54 9.82
C LEU A 106 6.57 -62.23 9.31
N ALA A 107 5.66 -62.33 8.35
CA ALA A 107 4.88 -61.22 7.85
C ALA A 107 3.40 -61.38 8.20
N PHE A 108 2.82 -60.36 8.83
CA PHE A 108 1.40 -60.29 9.20
C PHE A 108 0.73 -59.15 8.44
N HIS A 109 -0.05 -59.48 7.41
CA HIS A 109 -0.80 -58.48 6.65
C HIS A 109 -1.82 -57.76 7.54
N TRP A 110 -1.86 -56.43 7.46
CA TRP A 110 -2.79 -55.62 8.25
C TRP A 110 -4.26 -55.94 7.95
N GLN A 111 -4.58 -56.31 6.71
CA GLN A 111 -5.95 -56.69 6.31
C GLN A 111 -6.43 -58.01 6.95
N SER A 112 -5.51 -58.91 7.28
CA SER A 112 -5.80 -60.19 7.95
C SER A 112 -5.32 -60.21 9.40
N PHE A 113 -5.01 -59.04 9.98
CA PHE A 113 -4.45 -58.94 11.32
C PHE A 113 -5.42 -59.53 12.36
N GLY A 114 -4.91 -60.43 13.21
CA GLY A 114 -5.71 -61.16 14.20
C GLY A 114 -6.44 -62.41 13.68
N THR A 115 -6.62 -62.57 12.36
CA THR A 115 -7.25 -63.78 11.78
C THR A 115 -6.24 -64.88 11.42
N SER A 116 -5.01 -64.51 11.04
CA SER A 116 -3.89 -65.44 10.85
C SER A 116 -2.94 -65.34 12.03
N GLN A 117 -3.09 -66.27 12.99
CA GLN A 117 -2.30 -66.27 14.23
C GLN A 117 -0.84 -66.72 14.02
N GLN A 118 -0.56 -67.52 12.98
CA GLN A 118 0.79 -68.04 12.71
C GLN A 118 1.66 -67.12 11.83
N GLY A 119 1.05 -66.17 11.12
CA GLY A 119 1.78 -65.30 10.17
C GLY A 119 2.28 -66.05 8.94
N ILE A 120 2.87 -65.32 7.99
CA ILE A 120 3.48 -65.90 6.79
C ILE A 120 4.99 -65.98 7.02
N ASP A 121 5.58 -67.18 6.92
CA ASP A 121 7.03 -67.34 6.91
C ASP A 121 7.62 -66.71 5.64
N ALA A 122 8.15 -65.50 5.78
CA ALA A 122 8.49 -64.63 4.66
C ALA A 122 9.93 -64.83 4.20
N ALA A 123 10.88 -65.01 5.13
CA ALA A 123 12.27 -65.30 4.84
C ALA A 123 13.04 -65.73 6.09
N VAL A 124 14.19 -66.36 5.87
CA VAL A 124 15.22 -66.54 6.88
C VAL A 124 16.15 -65.32 6.85
N VAL A 125 16.42 -64.71 8.00
CA VAL A 125 17.29 -63.53 8.14
C VAL A 125 18.52 -63.86 9.01
N PRO A 126 19.73 -63.41 8.63
CA PRO A 126 20.93 -63.60 9.45
C PRO A 126 20.79 -62.96 10.82
N LYS A 127 21.50 -63.46 11.83
CA LYS A 127 21.55 -62.84 13.16
C LYS A 127 22.09 -61.41 13.07
N SER A 128 21.51 -60.52 13.87
CA SER A 128 21.86 -59.11 13.92
C SER A 128 22.24 -58.75 15.35
N ASP A 129 23.38 -58.08 15.52
CA ASP A 129 23.84 -57.58 16.82
C ASP A 129 23.08 -56.33 17.25
N THR A 130 22.37 -55.69 16.32
CA THR A 130 21.53 -54.51 16.54
C THR A 130 20.15 -54.68 15.90
N ARG A 131 19.23 -53.76 16.22
CA ARG A 131 17.87 -53.74 15.66
C ARG A 131 17.91 -53.70 14.13
N ARG A 132 17.23 -54.65 13.50
CA ARG A 132 17.10 -54.71 12.04
C ARG A 132 16.22 -53.58 11.52
N VAL A 133 16.50 -53.15 10.30
CA VAL A 133 15.74 -52.09 9.63
C VAL A 133 15.15 -52.63 8.34
N GLY A 134 13.83 -52.51 8.21
CA GLY A 134 13.14 -52.64 6.93
C GLY A 134 13.18 -51.32 6.18
N THR A 135 13.75 -51.31 4.98
CA THR A 135 13.81 -50.12 4.11
C THR A 135 13.31 -50.43 2.71
N ARG A 136 12.83 -49.41 2.01
CA ARG A 136 12.37 -49.48 0.62
C ARG A 136 12.71 -48.17 -0.07
N PHE A 137 13.27 -48.25 -1.27
CA PHE A 137 13.35 -47.10 -2.16
C PHE A 137 11.95 -46.87 -2.77
N HIS A 138 11.45 -45.62 -2.74
CA HIS A 138 10.10 -45.26 -3.17
C HIS A 138 9.77 -45.88 -4.56
N GLY A 139 8.58 -46.49 -4.73
CA GLY A 139 8.14 -47.05 -6.03
C GLY A 139 8.07 -48.58 -6.04
N LYS A 140 8.28 -49.22 -7.22
CA LYS A 140 8.18 -50.69 -7.47
C LYS A 140 9.24 -51.54 -6.74
N GLY A 141 10.01 -50.98 -5.81
CA GLY A 141 11.11 -51.65 -5.13
C GLY A 141 10.69 -52.75 -4.14
N ARG A 142 11.52 -53.79 -4.02
CA ARG A 142 11.42 -54.80 -2.95
C ARG A 142 11.72 -54.16 -1.59
N ILE A 143 11.15 -54.70 -0.52
CA ILE A 143 11.50 -54.31 0.85
C ILE A 143 12.82 -55.01 1.18
N HIS A 144 13.80 -54.29 1.69
CA HIS A 144 15.08 -54.84 2.13
C HIS A 144 15.13 -54.83 3.66
N VAL A 145 15.28 -56.01 4.25
CA VAL A 145 15.55 -56.16 5.69
C VAL A 145 17.05 -56.27 5.88
N ILE A 146 17.62 -55.29 6.56
CA ILE A 146 19.07 -55.17 6.77
C ILE A 146 19.41 -55.70 8.16
N SER A 147 20.35 -56.65 8.21
CA SER A 147 20.93 -57.21 9.42
C SER A 147 22.37 -56.73 9.56
N PHE A 148 22.77 -56.41 10.80
CA PHE A 148 24.07 -55.85 11.14
C PHE A 148 24.87 -56.86 11.95
N THR A 149 26.03 -57.28 11.46
CA THR A 149 26.91 -58.21 12.17
C THR A 149 28.25 -57.54 12.44
N ALA A 150 28.50 -57.23 13.72
CA ALA A 150 29.68 -56.51 14.21
C ALA A 150 30.96 -57.35 14.13
N SER A 151 30.87 -58.68 14.24
CA SER A 151 32.04 -59.57 14.17
C SER A 151 32.73 -59.55 12.80
N ASP A 152 31.95 -59.36 11.73
CA ASP A 152 32.43 -59.48 10.35
C ASP A 152 32.45 -58.13 9.61
N THR A 153 32.01 -57.04 10.26
CA THR A 153 31.80 -55.71 9.63
C THR A 153 30.95 -55.76 8.35
N THR A 154 30.06 -56.76 8.25
CA THR A 154 29.25 -56.99 7.05
C THR A 154 27.80 -56.58 7.28
N LEU A 155 27.19 -56.10 6.20
CA LEU A 155 25.76 -55.81 6.12
C LEU A 155 25.11 -56.87 5.23
N ALA A 156 24.17 -57.62 5.79
CA ALA A 156 23.38 -58.56 5.02
C ALA A 156 22.00 -57.97 4.73
N SER A 157 21.55 -58.04 3.48
CA SER A 157 20.23 -57.57 3.05
C SER A 157 19.40 -58.73 2.53
N THR A 158 18.23 -58.95 3.14
CA THR A 158 17.23 -59.90 2.66
C THR A 158 16.13 -59.13 1.92
N SER A 159 15.97 -59.38 0.61
CA SER A 159 14.94 -58.74 -0.20
C SER A 159 13.61 -59.48 -0.11
N LEU A 160 12.52 -58.75 0.12
CA LEU A 160 11.16 -59.26 0.25
C LEU A 160 10.27 -58.58 -0.79
N GLN A 161 9.38 -59.37 -1.39
CA GLN A 161 8.34 -58.86 -2.27
C GLN A 161 6.98 -59.13 -1.62
N VAL A 162 6.39 -58.09 -1.06
CA VAL A 162 5.06 -58.16 -0.44
C VAL A 162 4.02 -57.69 -1.45
N LYS A 163 2.98 -58.49 -1.71
CA LYS A 163 1.89 -58.16 -2.64
C LYS A 163 0.62 -57.83 -1.83
N GLN A 164 -0.02 -56.68 -2.09
CA GLN A 164 -1.35 -56.36 -1.53
C GLN A 164 -2.45 -56.57 -2.58
N LYS A 165 -3.65 -56.95 -2.13
CA LYS A 165 -4.85 -57.03 -3.01
C LYS A 165 -5.26 -55.67 -3.58
N THR A 166 -5.03 -54.58 -2.86
CA THR A 166 -5.23 -53.21 -3.33
C THR A 166 -4.22 -52.78 -4.40
N THR A 167 -3.00 -53.36 -4.41
CA THR A 167 -2.03 -53.12 -5.49
C THR A 167 -2.36 -53.87 -6.77
N GLU A 168 -3.18 -54.94 -6.72
CA GLU A 168 -3.61 -55.71 -7.91
C GLU A 168 -4.40 -54.83 -8.91
N PHE A 169 -5.18 -53.86 -8.42
CA PHE A 169 -5.87 -52.88 -9.28
C PHE A 169 -4.96 -51.78 -9.84
N ALA A 170 -3.84 -51.48 -9.18
CA ALA A 170 -2.81 -50.59 -9.74
C ALA A 170 -2.00 -51.28 -10.85
N PHE A 171 -1.96 -52.62 -10.87
CA PHE A 171 -1.33 -53.40 -11.93
C PHE A 171 -2.24 -53.67 -13.12
N LEU A 172 -3.57 -53.59 -12.97
CA LEU A 172 -4.50 -53.77 -14.09
C LEU A 172 -4.58 -52.56 -15.03
N SER A 173 -4.12 -51.37 -14.61
CA SER A 173 -4.00 -50.22 -15.52
C SER A 173 -2.63 -50.13 -16.21
N GLU A 174 -1.63 -50.91 -15.79
CA GLU A 174 -0.27 -50.89 -16.37
C GLU A 174 0.05 -52.12 -17.25
N ASN A 175 -0.91 -53.03 -17.46
CA ASN A 175 -0.71 -54.28 -18.21
C ASN A 175 -1.54 -54.41 -19.51
N ASP A 176 -1.96 -53.30 -20.11
CA ASP A 176 -2.44 -53.34 -21.50
C ASP A 176 -1.24 -53.43 -22.47
N GLY A 177 -0.81 -54.67 -22.68
CA GLY A 177 -0.21 -55.20 -23.90
C GLY A 177 0.86 -54.36 -24.60
N ILE A 178 2.10 -54.41 -24.12
CA ILE A 178 3.27 -54.26 -25.00
C ILE A 178 4.24 -55.38 -24.64
N GLU A 179 4.57 -56.21 -25.63
CA GLU A 179 5.57 -57.27 -25.54
C GLU A 179 6.88 -56.72 -24.94
N GLU A 180 7.46 -57.47 -24.00
CA GLU A 180 8.76 -57.15 -23.40
C GLU A 180 9.84 -57.04 -24.50
N GLU A 181 10.15 -55.82 -24.94
CA GLU A 181 11.42 -55.56 -25.58
C GLU A 181 12.53 -55.82 -24.56
N ARG A 182 13.41 -56.76 -24.91
CA ARG A 182 14.61 -57.18 -24.18
C ARG A 182 15.62 -56.04 -24.02
N GLY A 183 15.28 -55.03 -23.22
CA GLY A 183 16.21 -54.06 -22.66
C GLY A 183 16.68 -54.55 -21.29
N THR A 184 17.99 -54.65 -21.09
CA THR A 184 18.63 -54.97 -19.80
C THR A 184 18.10 -54.03 -18.69
N GLN A 185 17.09 -54.47 -17.95
CA GLN A 185 16.69 -53.86 -16.68
C GLN A 185 17.75 -54.22 -15.64
N THR A 186 18.67 -53.29 -15.40
CA THR A 186 19.63 -53.39 -14.30
C THR A 186 18.89 -53.17 -12.98
N LEU A 187 18.76 -54.23 -12.19
CA LEU A 187 17.99 -54.34 -10.93
C LEU A 187 18.30 -53.30 -9.82
N ASN A 188 19.32 -52.45 -9.96
CA ASN A 188 19.90 -51.66 -8.84
C ASN A 188 20.10 -50.14 -9.11
N ASN A 189 19.38 -49.51 -10.04
CA ASN A 189 19.57 -48.09 -10.39
C ASN A 189 18.64 -47.11 -9.66
N SER A 190 18.10 -47.46 -8.49
CA SER A 190 17.08 -46.67 -7.78
C SER A 190 17.44 -45.18 -7.56
N LEU A 191 18.72 -44.86 -7.38
CA LEU A 191 19.21 -43.47 -7.24
C LEU A 191 19.13 -42.66 -8.54
N ILE A 192 19.19 -43.33 -9.70
CA ILE A 192 19.06 -42.72 -11.01
C ILE A 192 17.58 -42.73 -11.43
N ASP A 193 16.88 -43.85 -11.21
CA ASP A 193 15.48 -44.04 -11.61
C ASP A 193 14.52 -43.08 -10.91
N CYS A 194 14.86 -42.57 -9.72
CA CYS A 194 14.08 -41.57 -9.02
C CYS A 194 13.82 -40.30 -9.85
N HIS A 195 14.71 -39.95 -10.78
CA HIS A 195 14.52 -38.81 -11.68
C HIS A 195 13.31 -39.02 -12.59
N LEU A 196 13.14 -40.23 -13.16
CA LEU A 196 11.98 -40.56 -14.00
C LEU A 196 10.67 -40.46 -13.19
N GLU A 197 10.69 -40.91 -11.94
CA GLU A 197 9.53 -40.80 -11.05
C GLU A 197 9.16 -39.34 -10.75
N VAL A 198 10.16 -38.49 -10.47
CA VAL A 198 9.96 -37.05 -10.25
C VAL A 198 9.39 -36.39 -11.50
N TRP A 199 9.93 -36.67 -12.69
CA TRP A 199 9.41 -36.13 -13.95
C TRP A 199 7.99 -36.63 -14.28
N THR A 200 7.67 -37.86 -13.87
CA THR A 200 6.33 -38.44 -14.04
C THR A 200 5.31 -37.81 -13.11
N ARG A 201 5.71 -37.35 -11.92
CA ARG A 201 4.79 -36.70 -10.95
C ARG A 201 4.67 -35.20 -11.12
N PHE A 202 5.78 -34.52 -11.39
CA PHE A 202 5.83 -33.06 -11.42
C PHE A 202 5.95 -32.51 -12.84
N PRO A 203 5.61 -31.23 -13.08
CA PRO A 203 5.87 -30.57 -14.36
C PRO A 203 7.36 -30.51 -14.67
N VAL A 204 7.76 -30.98 -15.86
CA VAL A 204 9.16 -30.93 -16.32
C VAL A 204 9.50 -29.57 -16.91
N VAL A 205 8.58 -28.99 -17.66
CA VAL A 205 8.70 -27.65 -18.23
C VAL A 205 7.94 -26.68 -17.34
N PRO A 206 8.62 -25.71 -16.71
CA PRO A 206 7.94 -24.70 -15.91
C PRO A 206 7.11 -23.79 -16.82
N THR A 207 5.90 -23.44 -16.39
CA THR A 207 5.02 -22.52 -17.14
C THR A 207 5.59 -21.09 -17.17
N VAL A 208 6.33 -20.70 -16.12
CA VAL A 208 7.06 -19.43 -16.03
C VAL A 208 8.55 -19.74 -16.09
N THR A 209 9.21 -19.32 -17.17
CA THR A 209 10.65 -19.53 -17.37
C THR A 209 11.47 -18.58 -16.49
N ARG A 210 12.58 -19.09 -15.98
CA ARG A 210 13.55 -18.34 -15.19
C ARG A 210 14.48 -17.56 -16.12
N ASP A 211 14.15 -16.30 -16.39
CA ASP A 211 14.97 -15.41 -17.21
C ASP A 211 15.76 -14.42 -16.33
N THR A 212 17.07 -14.64 -16.24
CA THR A 212 17.97 -13.82 -15.45
C THR A 212 18.18 -12.47 -16.15
N LEU A 213 17.71 -11.38 -15.53
CA LEU A 213 17.63 -10.05 -16.17
C LEU A 213 18.98 -9.52 -16.71
N ILE A 214 20.09 -9.94 -16.08
CA ILE A 214 21.48 -9.62 -16.45
C ILE A 214 22.35 -10.85 -16.11
N SER A 215 22.40 -11.83 -17.00
CA SER A 215 23.38 -12.93 -16.91
C SER A 215 24.73 -12.47 -17.47
N ILE A 216 25.82 -12.79 -16.76
CA ILE A 216 27.18 -12.58 -17.28
C ILE A 216 27.56 -13.79 -18.14
N SER A 217 27.30 -14.99 -17.64
CA SER A 217 27.43 -16.25 -18.38
C SER A 217 26.50 -17.30 -17.78
N ARG A 218 25.65 -17.95 -18.59
CA ARG A 218 24.81 -19.08 -18.13
C ARG A 218 25.29 -20.35 -18.82
N GLN A 219 25.75 -21.30 -18.02
CA GLN A 219 26.28 -22.58 -18.50
C GLN A 219 25.13 -23.59 -18.67
N PRO A 220 25.27 -24.58 -19.59
CA PRO A 220 24.26 -25.62 -19.77
C PRO A 220 24.08 -26.46 -18.49
N ARG A 221 22.90 -27.08 -18.32
CA ARG A 221 22.63 -27.96 -17.17
C ARG A 221 23.55 -29.18 -17.24
N ARG A 222 24.20 -29.52 -16.13
CA ARG A 222 25.09 -30.69 -16.02
C ARG A 222 24.69 -31.55 -14.84
N LEU A 223 24.69 -32.87 -15.03
CA LEU A 223 24.58 -33.87 -13.98
C LEU A 223 25.88 -34.66 -13.93
N ILE A 224 26.60 -34.57 -12.81
CA ILE A 224 27.91 -35.21 -12.63
C ILE A 224 27.78 -36.27 -11.53
N LEU A 225 27.91 -37.53 -11.91
CA LEU A 225 27.86 -38.67 -10.99
C LEU A 225 29.25 -38.89 -10.38
N LEU A 226 29.34 -38.81 -9.05
CA LEU A 226 30.58 -39.04 -8.32
C LEU A 226 30.72 -40.52 -8.00
N THR A 227 31.68 -41.18 -8.65
CA THR A 227 31.86 -42.63 -8.57
C THR A 227 33.33 -42.99 -8.75
N PRO A 228 33.88 -43.92 -7.94
CA PRO A 228 35.25 -44.43 -8.13
C PRO A 228 35.46 -45.09 -9.50
N GLN A 229 34.38 -45.53 -10.14
CA GLN A 229 34.39 -46.19 -11.45
C GLN A 229 33.74 -45.29 -12.50
N SER A 230 34.33 -45.19 -13.70
CA SER A 230 33.75 -44.43 -14.82
C SER A 230 32.47 -45.10 -15.33
N LEU A 231 31.36 -44.35 -15.35
CA LEU A 231 30.05 -44.81 -15.80
C LEU A 231 29.74 -44.26 -17.20
N SER A 232 30.45 -44.76 -18.22
CA SER A 232 30.28 -44.34 -19.62
C SER A 232 28.87 -44.58 -20.19
N GLN A 233 28.09 -45.47 -19.59
CA GLN A 233 26.72 -45.79 -20.00
C GLN A 233 25.67 -44.84 -19.41
N ALA A 234 26.02 -44.01 -18.42
CA ALA A 234 25.07 -43.12 -17.74
C ALA A 234 24.35 -42.14 -18.68
N PRO A 235 25.01 -41.48 -19.67
CA PRO A 235 24.31 -40.58 -20.58
C PRO A 235 23.26 -41.30 -21.44
N ALA A 236 23.60 -42.48 -21.95
CA ALA A 236 22.67 -43.30 -22.73
C ALA A 236 21.49 -43.76 -21.87
N TYR A 237 21.73 -44.11 -20.60
CA TYR A 237 20.68 -44.49 -19.65
C TYR A 237 19.69 -43.34 -19.40
N PHE A 238 20.18 -42.13 -19.12
CA PHE A 238 19.36 -40.94 -18.93
C PHE A 238 18.56 -40.58 -20.19
N ALA A 239 19.15 -40.69 -21.38
CA ALA A 239 18.44 -40.45 -22.64
C ALA A 239 17.27 -41.43 -22.86
N ARG A 240 17.44 -42.70 -22.46
CA ARG A 240 16.33 -43.67 -22.48
C ARG A 240 15.24 -43.30 -21.48
N MET A 241 15.57 -42.90 -20.26
CA MET A 241 14.57 -42.47 -19.27
C MET A 241 13.73 -41.29 -19.79
N ILE A 242 14.36 -40.31 -20.43
CA ILE A 242 13.67 -39.16 -21.04
C ILE A 242 12.74 -39.64 -22.16
N SER A 243 13.18 -40.62 -22.96
CA SER A 243 12.35 -41.22 -24.02
C SER A 243 11.15 -41.99 -23.45
N THR A 244 11.36 -42.77 -22.38
CA THR A 244 10.29 -43.45 -21.65
C THR A 244 9.26 -42.46 -21.14
N LEU A 245 9.70 -41.39 -20.47
CA LEU A 245 8.80 -40.33 -19.98
C LEU A 245 7.92 -39.75 -21.08
N ARG A 246 8.53 -39.41 -22.24
CA ARG A 246 7.82 -38.84 -23.38
C ARG A 246 6.74 -39.79 -23.90
N ASN A 247 7.05 -41.08 -23.97
CA ASN A 247 6.16 -42.09 -24.53
C ASN A 247 5.05 -42.52 -23.56
N THR A 248 5.28 -42.48 -22.25
CA THR A 248 4.30 -42.95 -21.25
C THR A 248 3.37 -41.86 -20.72
N THR A 249 3.82 -40.60 -20.67
CA THR A 249 3.05 -39.53 -20.00
C THR A 249 2.51 -38.45 -20.94
N ASN A 250 2.92 -38.44 -22.20
CA ASN A 250 2.66 -37.36 -23.17
C ASN A 250 3.08 -35.95 -22.67
N LYS A 251 3.84 -35.86 -21.58
CA LYS A 251 4.30 -34.58 -21.03
C LYS A 251 5.29 -33.91 -21.97
N PRO A 252 5.25 -32.57 -22.08
CA PRO A 252 6.27 -31.84 -22.80
C PRO A 252 7.59 -32.01 -22.06
N VAL A 253 8.57 -32.58 -22.76
CA VAL A 253 9.96 -32.64 -22.33
C VAL A 253 10.66 -31.46 -23.00
N GLY A 254 10.97 -30.41 -22.24
CA GLY A 254 11.62 -29.22 -22.78
C GLY A 254 13.08 -29.47 -23.15
N ASP A 255 13.62 -28.60 -24.00
CA ASP A 255 14.99 -28.70 -24.51
C ASP A 255 16.03 -28.71 -23.37
N ASP A 256 15.81 -27.92 -22.31
CA ASP A 256 16.68 -27.88 -21.13
C ASP A 256 16.97 -29.26 -20.50
N LEU A 257 15.98 -30.17 -20.47
CA LEU A 257 16.16 -31.51 -19.90
C LEU A 257 16.88 -32.43 -20.89
N ILE A 258 16.60 -32.29 -22.18
CA ILE A 258 17.20 -33.07 -23.26
C ILE A 258 18.68 -32.73 -23.42
N GLU A 259 19.02 -31.45 -23.32
CA GLU A 259 20.38 -30.92 -23.44
C GLU A 259 21.20 -31.05 -22.15
N THR A 260 20.64 -31.64 -21.08
CA THR A 260 21.37 -31.83 -19.83
C THR A 260 22.57 -32.74 -20.05
N ILE A 261 23.77 -32.23 -19.80
CA ILE A 261 25.04 -32.96 -19.98
C ILE A 261 25.24 -33.91 -18.80
N VAL A 262 25.13 -35.21 -19.04
CA VAL A 262 25.38 -36.24 -18.02
C VAL A 262 26.82 -36.74 -18.14
N SER A 263 27.53 -36.83 -17.02
CA SER A 263 28.91 -37.35 -16.95
C SER A 263 29.21 -37.99 -15.61
N SER A 264 30.32 -38.71 -15.50
CA SER A 264 30.80 -39.31 -14.23
C SER A 264 32.25 -38.95 -13.97
N THR A 265 32.60 -38.69 -12.71
CA THR A 265 33.99 -38.43 -12.28
C THR A 265 34.30 -39.15 -10.97
N SER A 266 35.57 -39.51 -10.77
CA SER A 266 36.08 -40.13 -9.55
C SER A 266 36.65 -39.13 -8.53
N THR A 267 36.78 -37.86 -8.92
CA THR A 267 37.31 -36.78 -8.08
C THR A 267 36.35 -35.59 -8.10
N ALA A 268 36.02 -35.08 -6.91
CA ALA A 268 35.25 -33.85 -6.75
C ALA A 268 35.95 -32.93 -5.75
N THR A 269 36.63 -31.92 -6.26
CA THR A 269 36.95 -30.71 -5.50
C THR A 269 36.12 -29.58 -6.09
N PHE A 270 35.36 -28.86 -5.27
CA PHE A 270 34.45 -27.79 -5.74
C PHE A 270 35.15 -26.72 -6.60
N GLY A 271 36.47 -26.56 -6.47
CA GLY A 271 37.29 -25.63 -7.27
C GLY A 271 37.77 -26.16 -8.63
N SER A 272 37.40 -27.37 -9.06
CA SER A 272 37.83 -27.95 -10.34
C SER A 272 36.80 -27.79 -11.48
N PHE A 273 35.75 -27.01 -11.28
CA PHE A 273 34.71 -26.77 -12.28
C PHE A 273 34.91 -25.38 -12.90
N ASP A 274 35.51 -25.32 -14.09
CA ASP A 274 35.74 -24.06 -14.81
C ASP A 274 34.46 -23.49 -15.46
N ASP A 275 33.45 -24.35 -15.67
CA ASP A 275 32.19 -24.01 -16.36
C ASP A 275 31.03 -23.79 -15.37
N ILE A 276 31.12 -22.76 -14.53
CA ILE A 276 30.04 -22.38 -13.61
C ILE A 276 29.26 -21.18 -14.18
N SER A 277 27.95 -21.13 -13.91
CA SER A 277 27.15 -19.97 -14.30
C SER A 277 27.48 -18.76 -13.43
N GLU A 278 27.69 -17.60 -14.06
CA GLU A 278 28.00 -16.34 -13.41
C GLU A 278 26.85 -15.33 -13.54
N PHE A 279 26.42 -14.81 -12.39
CA PHE A 279 25.32 -13.87 -12.30
C PHE A 279 25.69 -12.70 -11.38
N LYS A 280 25.15 -11.51 -11.69
CA LYS A 280 25.11 -10.45 -10.69
C LYS A 280 24.22 -10.91 -9.53
N LEU A 281 24.73 -10.84 -8.29
CA LEU A 281 24.04 -11.32 -7.09
C LEU A 281 22.60 -10.79 -6.96
N GLY A 282 22.38 -9.49 -7.24
CA GLY A 282 21.05 -8.88 -7.23
C GLY A 282 20.09 -9.50 -8.25
N SER A 283 20.55 -9.77 -9.48
CA SER A 283 19.73 -10.43 -10.52
C SER A 283 19.33 -11.85 -10.12
N PHE A 284 20.25 -12.60 -9.50
CA PHE A 284 19.98 -13.94 -9.00
C PHE A 284 18.93 -13.93 -7.86
N PHE A 285 19.05 -13.00 -6.91
CA PHE A 285 18.04 -12.87 -5.85
C PHE A 285 16.67 -12.46 -6.37
N VAL A 286 16.60 -11.55 -7.34
CA VAL A 286 15.32 -11.17 -7.97
C VAL A 286 14.65 -12.38 -8.63
N GLU A 287 15.42 -13.23 -9.33
CA GLU A 287 14.92 -14.47 -9.93
C GLU A 287 14.38 -15.45 -8.87
N LEU A 288 15.09 -15.60 -7.75
CA LEU A 288 14.67 -16.48 -6.66
C LEU A 288 13.41 -15.98 -5.95
N ILE A 289 13.35 -14.68 -5.65
CA ILE A 289 12.27 -14.06 -4.88
C ILE A 289 11.00 -13.93 -5.73
N CYS A 290 11.09 -13.66 -7.04
CA CYS A 290 9.90 -13.52 -7.90
C CYS A 290 9.07 -14.82 -8.06
N LEU A 291 9.55 -15.96 -7.57
CA LEU A 291 8.85 -17.24 -7.58
C LEU A 291 8.22 -17.61 -6.23
N VAL A 292 8.46 -16.82 -5.19
CA VAL A 292 7.88 -17.06 -3.86
C VAL A 292 6.48 -16.44 -3.84
N PRO A 293 5.41 -17.24 -3.61
CA PRO A 293 4.08 -16.68 -3.49
C PRO A 293 4.01 -15.73 -2.29
N LEU A 294 3.44 -14.56 -2.52
CA LEU A 294 3.22 -13.55 -1.50
C LEU A 294 1.82 -13.66 -0.93
N HIS A 295 1.72 -13.84 0.38
CA HIS A 295 0.45 -13.72 1.08
C HIS A 295 0.21 -12.25 1.42
N LEU A 296 -0.72 -11.58 0.72
CA LEU A 296 -0.90 -10.13 0.86
C LEU A 296 -1.93 -9.77 1.94
N ALA A 297 -2.98 -10.56 2.07
CA ALA A 297 -4.10 -10.30 2.98
C ALA A 297 -4.89 -11.58 3.26
N ILE A 298 -5.60 -11.59 4.38
CA ILE A 298 -6.64 -12.58 4.71
C ILE A 298 -8.00 -11.91 4.86
N THR A 299 -9.07 -12.70 4.75
CA THR A 299 -10.41 -12.28 5.16
C THR A 299 -10.87 -13.11 6.34
N LEU A 300 -11.23 -12.45 7.44
CA LEU A 300 -11.69 -13.09 8.67
C LEU A 300 -12.83 -12.26 9.27
N ASP A 301 -13.88 -12.93 9.72
CA ASP A 301 -15.07 -12.33 10.32
C ASP A 301 -15.68 -11.20 9.47
N ASN A 302 -15.79 -11.44 8.16
CA ASN A 302 -16.29 -10.50 7.16
C ASN A 302 -15.44 -9.22 6.98
N LYS A 303 -14.21 -9.19 7.50
CA LYS A 303 -13.26 -8.07 7.34
C LYS A 303 -12.12 -8.45 6.39
N PHE A 304 -11.60 -7.47 5.67
CA PHE A 304 -10.34 -7.59 4.95
C PHE A 304 -9.18 -7.20 5.87
N MET A 305 -8.12 -8.02 5.91
CA MET A 305 -6.99 -7.86 6.82
C MET A 305 -5.68 -7.95 6.04
N PRO A 306 -5.05 -6.80 5.73
CA PRO A 306 -3.69 -6.75 5.24
C PRO A 306 -2.72 -7.48 6.17
N LEU A 307 -1.77 -8.23 5.61
CA LEU A 307 -0.69 -8.84 6.36
C LEU A 307 0.56 -7.97 6.31
N LYS A 308 1.32 -7.92 7.40
CA LYS A 308 2.60 -7.22 7.44
C LYS A 308 3.68 -8.17 6.95
N ASP A 309 4.31 -7.85 5.83
CA ASP A 309 5.37 -8.67 5.22
C ASP A 309 4.94 -10.13 4.96
N GLY A 310 3.63 -10.36 4.80
CA GLY A 310 3.03 -11.68 4.62
C GLY A 310 2.79 -12.50 5.89
N VAL A 311 2.96 -11.88 7.07
CA VAL A 311 2.70 -12.49 8.39
C VAL A 311 1.51 -11.80 9.05
N TRP A 312 0.67 -12.59 9.73
CA TRP A 312 -0.39 -12.04 10.58
C TRP A 312 0.19 -11.66 11.95
N ASP A 313 -0.09 -10.43 12.37
CA ASP A 313 0.35 -9.85 13.62
C ASP A 313 -0.85 -9.16 14.30
N PRO A 314 -1.30 -9.62 15.48
CA PRO A 314 -2.43 -9.04 16.21
C PRO A 314 -2.20 -7.60 16.66
N ASP A 315 -0.97 -7.23 17.02
CA ASP A 315 -0.64 -5.87 17.49
C ASP A 315 -0.66 -4.89 16.32
N TYR A 316 -0.19 -5.36 15.16
CA TYR A 316 -0.31 -4.65 13.88
C TYR A 316 -1.77 -4.48 13.45
N GLU A 317 -2.63 -5.48 13.68
CA GLU A 317 -4.05 -5.32 13.39
C GLU A 317 -4.70 -4.26 14.28
N CYS A 318 -4.40 -4.28 15.58
CA CYS A 318 -4.95 -3.33 16.54
C CYS A 318 -4.54 -1.89 16.25
N SER A 319 -3.30 -1.66 15.80
CA SER A 319 -2.83 -0.31 15.46
C SER A 319 -3.55 0.29 14.24
N MET A 320 -4.11 -0.54 13.36
CA MET A 320 -4.91 -0.09 12.21
C MET A 320 -6.38 0.20 12.55
N VAL A 321 -6.85 -0.12 13.76
CA VAL A 321 -8.24 0.14 14.18
C VAL A 321 -8.38 1.61 14.58
N GLY A 322 -9.14 2.38 13.78
CA GLY A 322 -9.34 3.81 14.01
C GLY A 322 -8.24 4.72 13.44
N ALA A 323 -7.21 4.13 12.81
CA ALA A 323 -6.17 4.84 12.10
C ALA A 323 -6.73 5.59 10.87
N THR A 324 -6.13 6.74 10.56
CA THR A 324 -6.37 7.51 9.35
C THR A 324 -5.89 6.73 8.12
N ILE A 325 -6.38 7.12 6.94
CA ILE A 325 -5.96 6.51 5.66
C ILE A 325 -4.45 6.61 5.45
N ALA A 326 -3.84 7.74 5.85
CA ALA A 326 -2.40 7.94 5.76
C ALA A 326 -1.64 6.96 6.66
N GLU A 327 -2.03 6.85 7.94
CA GLU A 327 -1.42 5.94 8.90
C GLU A 327 -1.53 4.47 8.47
N VAL A 328 -2.69 4.05 7.92
CA VAL A 328 -2.86 2.70 7.38
C VAL A 328 -1.93 2.48 6.19
N ASN A 329 -1.86 3.44 5.25
CA ASN A 329 -1.00 3.33 4.08
C ASN A 329 0.49 3.24 4.44
N ASP A 330 0.94 4.02 5.42
CA ASP A 330 2.33 4.04 5.89
C ASP A 330 2.68 2.77 6.67
N SER A 331 1.69 2.17 7.35
CA SER A 331 1.87 0.89 8.04
C SER A 331 1.97 -0.31 7.10
N LEU A 332 1.43 -0.23 5.88
CA LEU A 332 1.43 -1.34 4.92
C LEU A 332 2.86 -1.61 4.43
N SER A 333 3.33 -2.84 4.64
CA SER A 333 4.65 -3.28 4.20
C SER A 333 4.57 -4.62 3.47
N LEU A 334 5.22 -4.68 2.31
CA LEU A 334 5.52 -5.91 1.56
C LEU A 334 6.99 -6.33 1.73
N GLY A 335 7.69 -5.72 2.68
CA GLY A 335 9.07 -6.02 3.04
C GLY A 335 10.01 -5.83 1.86
N ARG A 336 10.88 -6.81 1.62
CA ARG A 336 11.92 -6.74 0.59
C ARG A 336 11.36 -6.62 -0.85
N TYR A 337 10.10 -6.92 -1.08
CA TYR A 337 9.48 -6.76 -2.39
C TYR A 337 9.31 -5.29 -2.79
N GLU A 338 9.20 -4.38 -1.83
CA GLU A 338 9.07 -2.95 -2.13
C GLU A 338 10.32 -2.42 -2.84
N SER A 339 11.50 -2.78 -2.33
CA SER A 339 12.78 -2.45 -2.97
C SER A 339 12.92 -3.09 -4.36
N ILE A 340 12.35 -4.29 -4.57
CA ILE A 340 12.34 -4.92 -5.90
C ILE A 340 11.48 -4.12 -6.87
N PHE A 341 10.28 -3.70 -6.46
CA PHE A 341 9.37 -2.91 -7.30
C PHE A 341 9.86 -1.49 -7.55
N GLN A 342 10.47 -0.84 -6.56
CA GLN A 342 10.92 0.55 -6.61
C GLN A 342 12.29 0.72 -7.25
N SER A 343 13.23 -0.22 -7.07
CA SER A 343 14.63 -0.04 -7.50
C SER A 343 15.00 -0.93 -8.69
N TYR A 344 14.80 -2.25 -8.58
CA TYR A 344 15.24 -3.21 -9.61
C TYR A 344 14.29 -3.29 -10.81
N MET A 345 13.01 -2.99 -10.60
CA MET A 345 11.94 -3.13 -11.60
C MET A 345 11.28 -1.77 -11.93
N ALA A 346 11.92 -0.66 -11.55
CA ALA A 346 11.39 0.69 -11.67
C ALA A 346 10.96 1.06 -13.10
N LYS A 347 11.72 0.61 -14.11
CA LYS A 347 11.53 0.98 -15.53
C LYS A 347 10.95 -0.16 -16.40
N LYS A 348 10.48 -1.26 -15.81
CA LYS A 348 10.01 -2.45 -16.56
C LYS A 348 8.51 -2.66 -16.36
N ALA A 349 7.78 -2.73 -17.47
CA ALA A 349 6.34 -2.97 -17.48
C ALA A 349 6.00 -4.41 -17.04
N ARG A 350 4.90 -4.58 -16.29
CA ARG A 350 4.53 -5.86 -15.63
C ARG A 350 3.16 -6.36 -16.05
N ARG A 351 3.05 -7.67 -16.21
CA ARG A 351 1.77 -8.39 -16.36
C ARG A 351 1.60 -9.29 -15.16
N LEU A 352 0.47 -9.16 -14.47
CA LEU A 352 0.16 -9.93 -13.28
C LEU A 352 -0.97 -10.92 -13.61
N ALA A 353 -0.69 -12.22 -13.46
CA ALA A 353 -1.74 -13.24 -13.49
C ALA A 353 -1.97 -13.72 -12.05
N ILE A 354 -3.19 -13.59 -11.55
CA ILE A 354 -3.59 -14.15 -10.26
C ILE A 354 -4.69 -15.17 -10.53
N SER A 355 -4.45 -16.43 -10.22
CA SER A 355 -5.53 -17.40 -10.09
C SER A 355 -6.31 -17.09 -8.82
N LYS A 356 -7.65 -17.23 -8.82
CA LYS A 356 -8.37 -17.40 -7.56
C LYS A 356 -7.60 -18.46 -6.75
N PRO A 357 -7.11 -18.18 -5.54
CA PRO A 357 -6.85 -19.26 -4.62
C PRO A 357 -8.23 -19.84 -4.31
N VAL A 358 -8.59 -20.93 -4.98
CA VAL A 358 -9.24 -21.98 -4.22
C VAL A 358 -8.23 -22.28 -3.13
N THR A 359 -8.61 -22.04 -1.89
CA THR A 359 -7.85 -22.29 -0.67
C THR A 359 -6.88 -23.46 -0.85
N PHE A 360 -5.61 -23.15 -1.10
CA PHE A 360 -4.52 -24.07 -0.82
C PHE A 360 -3.73 -23.43 0.32
N THR A 361 -4.37 -23.34 1.48
CA THR A 361 -3.62 -23.49 2.71
C THR A 361 -3.22 -24.97 2.77
N ASN A 362 -1.96 -25.22 2.43
CA ASN A 362 -1.16 -26.35 2.90
C ASN A 362 -1.84 -27.74 2.93
N GLU A 363 -1.58 -28.56 1.91
CA GLU A 363 -1.54 -30.03 2.10
C GLU A 363 -0.37 -30.48 3.00
N LEU A 364 0.38 -29.56 3.63
CA LEU A 364 1.51 -29.84 4.51
C LEU A 364 1.32 -29.45 5.99
N THR A 365 0.20 -28.80 6.35
CA THR A 365 -0.14 -28.51 7.75
C THR A 365 -1.57 -28.96 8.00
N GLY A 366 -1.73 -30.25 8.27
CA GLY A 366 -3.01 -30.79 8.71
C GLY A 366 -3.35 -30.23 10.08
N SER A 367 -4.30 -29.29 10.15
CA SER A 367 -5.29 -29.11 11.24
C SER A 367 -5.88 -27.69 11.28
N ARG A 368 -6.61 -27.29 10.25
CA ARG A 368 -7.75 -26.39 10.42
C ARG A 368 -8.83 -26.81 9.43
N GLN A 369 -9.97 -27.28 9.96
CA GLN A 369 -11.17 -27.49 9.14
C GLN A 369 -11.44 -26.18 8.38
N VAL A 370 -11.45 -26.27 7.04
CA VAL A 370 -11.92 -25.20 6.16
C VAL A 370 -13.35 -24.88 6.58
N THR A 371 -13.51 -23.82 7.35
CA THR A 371 -14.83 -23.22 7.56
C THR A 371 -15.19 -22.60 6.21
N GLU A 372 -16.37 -22.92 5.68
CA GLU A 372 -16.85 -22.29 4.45
C GLU A 372 -16.76 -20.76 4.61
N LEU A 373 -16.05 -20.12 3.67
CA LEU A 373 -15.92 -18.67 3.66
C LEU A 373 -17.30 -18.04 3.56
N SER A 374 -17.47 -16.93 4.26
CA SER A 374 -18.66 -16.11 4.12
C SER A 374 -18.77 -15.54 2.69
N ALA A 375 -20.00 -15.36 2.19
CA ALA A 375 -20.23 -14.69 0.90
C ALA A 375 -19.61 -13.27 0.81
N GLN A 376 -19.50 -12.56 1.94
CA GLN A 376 -18.83 -11.26 2.00
C GLN A 376 -17.30 -11.39 1.95
N GLU A 377 -16.73 -12.38 2.63
CA GLU A 377 -15.29 -12.67 2.60
C GLU A 377 -14.86 -13.03 1.18
N ASP A 378 -15.63 -13.92 0.53
CA ASP A 378 -15.45 -14.27 -0.87
C ASP A 378 -15.55 -13.06 -1.82
N MET A 379 -16.49 -12.16 -1.56
CA MET A 379 -16.68 -10.94 -2.35
C MET A 379 -15.49 -9.97 -2.20
N LEU A 380 -14.92 -9.81 -1.01
CA LEU A 380 -13.74 -8.97 -0.78
C LEU A 380 -12.50 -9.54 -1.49
N LEU A 381 -12.30 -10.86 -1.42
CA LEU A 381 -11.20 -11.53 -2.12
C LEU A 381 -11.34 -11.45 -3.63
N VAL A 382 -12.55 -11.63 -4.17
CA VAL A 382 -12.81 -11.46 -5.61
C VAL A 382 -12.57 -10.01 -6.03
N LEU A 383 -13.01 -9.03 -5.24
CA LEU A 383 -12.77 -7.61 -5.53
C LEU A 383 -11.28 -7.32 -5.61
N PHE A 384 -10.50 -7.73 -4.61
CA PHE A 384 -9.05 -7.51 -4.58
C PHE A 384 -8.36 -8.18 -5.78
N ASN A 385 -8.61 -9.48 -6.00
CA ASN A 385 -7.96 -10.22 -7.08
C ASN A 385 -8.30 -9.67 -8.46
N THR A 386 -9.56 -9.32 -8.72
CA THR A 386 -9.98 -8.81 -10.04
C THR A 386 -9.50 -7.39 -10.31
N ALA A 387 -9.32 -6.57 -9.28
CA ALA A 387 -8.88 -5.19 -9.41
C ALA A 387 -7.44 -5.05 -9.92
N VAL A 388 -6.50 -5.87 -9.41
CA VAL A 388 -5.07 -5.77 -9.74
C VAL A 388 -4.59 -6.70 -10.87
N SER A 389 -5.39 -7.69 -11.26
CA SER A 389 -4.96 -8.72 -12.22
C SER A 389 -5.08 -8.28 -13.68
N ASN A 390 -4.20 -8.78 -14.53
CA ASN A 390 -4.35 -8.80 -15.99
C ASN A 390 -5.09 -10.06 -16.48
N LEU A 391 -5.00 -11.15 -15.73
CA LEU A 391 -5.64 -12.43 -16.04
C LEU A 391 -6.09 -13.11 -14.74
N VAL A 392 -7.36 -13.49 -14.69
CA VAL A 392 -7.98 -14.20 -13.56
C VAL A 392 -8.37 -15.61 -13.99
N PHE A 393 -7.82 -16.63 -13.33
CA PHE A 393 -8.20 -18.01 -13.57
C PHE A 393 -9.33 -18.44 -12.63
N PHE A 394 -10.43 -18.94 -13.21
CA PHE A 394 -11.55 -19.53 -12.48
C PHE A 394 -11.61 -21.04 -12.71
N ARG A 395 -11.07 -21.78 -11.73
CA ARG A 395 -11.11 -23.24 -11.49
C ARG A 395 -12.52 -23.83 -11.34
N ASN A 396 -13.06 -24.64 -12.26
CA ASN A 396 -14.28 -25.43 -11.96
C ASN A 396 -14.26 -26.88 -12.50
N ASN A 397 -14.91 -27.80 -11.80
CA ASN A 397 -15.13 -29.18 -12.23
C ASN A 397 -16.57 -29.31 -12.78
N PHE A 398 -16.71 -29.56 -14.09
CA PHE A 398 -18.02 -29.62 -14.76
C PHE A 398 -18.97 -30.65 -14.14
N ALA A 399 -18.44 -31.80 -13.70
CA ALA A 399 -19.22 -32.89 -13.13
C ALA A 399 -19.96 -32.54 -11.82
N VAL A 400 -19.55 -31.49 -11.10
CA VAL A 400 -20.01 -31.23 -9.72
C VAL A 400 -21.01 -30.06 -9.64
N SER A 401 -21.04 -29.14 -10.60
CA SER A 401 -21.80 -27.89 -10.47
C SER A 401 -22.90 -27.73 -11.51
N ARG A 402 -24.15 -28.12 -11.17
CA ARG A 402 -25.35 -27.77 -11.96
C ARG A 402 -25.83 -26.32 -11.73
N ASN A 403 -25.29 -25.59 -10.75
CA ASN A 403 -25.68 -24.23 -10.42
C ASN A 403 -24.62 -23.20 -10.87
N ILE A 404 -24.54 -22.96 -12.18
CA ILE A 404 -23.59 -22.01 -12.77
C ILE A 404 -23.83 -20.58 -12.27
N LYS A 405 -25.08 -20.18 -11.98
CA LYS A 405 -25.41 -18.84 -11.48
C LYS A 405 -24.85 -18.58 -10.08
N GLY A 406 -24.96 -19.56 -9.17
CA GLY A 406 -24.41 -19.46 -7.82
C GLY A 406 -22.89 -19.30 -7.77
N LEU A 407 -22.17 -19.83 -8.77
CA LEU A 407 -20.70 -19.73 -8.84
C LEU A 407 -20.19 -18.30 -9.02
N PHE A 408 -20.99 -17.43 -9.64
CA PHE A 408 -20.62 -16.05 -9.95
C PHE A 408 -21.24 -15.01 -9.02
N THR A 409 -22.00 -15.43 -8.00
CA THR A 409 -22.61 -14.52 -7.02
C THR A 409 -21.57 -13.59 -6.39
N SER A 410 -20.41 -14.11 -5.97
CA SER A 410 -19.36 -13.28 -5.37
C SER A 410 -18.78 -12.26 -6.36
N PHE A 411 -18.59 -12.63 -7.65
CA PHE A 411 -18.16 -11.69 -8.69
C PHE A 411 -19.19 -10.59 -8.94
N GLN A 412 -20.46 -10.98 -8.97
CA GLN A 412 -21.58 -10.08 -9.17
C GLN A 412 -21.67 -9.11 -7.98
N SER A 413 -21.54 -9.57 -6.74
CA SER A 413 -21.47 -8.74 -5.53
C SER A 413 -20.29 -7.76 -5.54
N SER A 414 -19.08 -8.19 -5.93
CA SER A 414 -17.90 -7.32 -6.02
C SER A 414 -18.06 -6.22 -7.06
N ALA A 415 -18.76 -6.50 -8.17
CA ALA A 415 -18.93 -5.54 -9.26
C ALA A 415 -19.62 -4.24 -8.86
N LYS A 416 -20.41 -4.21 -7.77
CA LYS A 416 -21.12 -3.00 -7.33
C LYS A 416 -20.26 -2.01 -6.55
N ILE A 417 -19.16 -2.48 -5.98
CA ILE A 417 -18.42 -1.76 -4.94
C ILE A 417 -17.57 -0.64 -5.53
N ILE A 418 -16.66 -0.97 -6.44
CA ILE A 418 -15.78 0.02 -7.07
C ILE A 418 -16.30 0.31 -8.48
N ASN A 419 -16.42 1.58 -8.83
CA ASN A 419 -16.74 1.99 -10.20
C ASN A 419 -15.48 1.91 -11.08
N PRO A 420 -15.41 0.99 -12.05
CA PRO A 420 -14.24 0.85 -12.92
C PRO A 420 -14.02 2.06 -13.82
N SER A 421 -15.10 2.79 -14.18
CA SER A 421 -15.00 3.98 -15.02
C SER A 421 -14.25 5.14 -14.35
N LEU A 422 -14.26 5.18 -13.02
CA LEU A 422 -13.50 6.15 -12.23
C LEU A 422 -12.08 5.67 -11.91
N ASN A 423 -11.74 4.42 -12.23
CA ASN A 423 -10.46 3.80 -11.93
C ASN A 423 -9.94 3.02 -13.16
N PRO A 424 -9.50 3.71 -14.23
CA PRO A 424 -9.11 3.07 -15.48
C PRO A 424 -7.90 2.14 -15.35
N ASP A 425 -7.11 2.27 -14.30
CA ASP A 425 -5.96 1.38 -14.04
C ASP A 425 -6.37 0.09 -13.30
N LEU A 426 -7.57 0.03 -12.73
CA LEU A 426 -8.12 -1.16 -12.09
C LEU A 426 -9.05 -1.95 -13.03
N PHE A 427 -9.28 -3.22 -12.70
CA PHE A 427 -10.24 -4.09 -13.41
C PHE A 427 -9.92 -4.26 -14.89
N ASN A 428 -8.64 -4.40 -15.21
CA ASN A 428 -8.15 -4.64 -16.56
C ASN A 428 -8.03 -6.14 -16.91
N SER A 429 -8.52 -7.00 -16.01
CA SER A 429 -8.35 -8.44 -16.11
C SER A 429 -9.14 -9.07 -17.26
N THR A 430 -8.60 -10.14 -17.82
CA THR A 430 -9.37 -11.11 -18.61
C THR A 430 -9.79 -12.26 -17.70
N LEU A 431 -11.06 -12.66 -17.71
CA LEU A 431 -11.53 -13.82 -16.97
C LEU A 431 -11.38 -15.08 -17.81
N ALA A 432 -10.51 -16.00 -17.38
CA ALA A 432 -10.31 -17.31 -17.99
C ALA A 432 -10.98 -18.39 -17.12
N ILE A 433 -12.09 -18.92 -17.60
CA ILE A 433 -12.86 -19.98 -16.94
C ILE A 433 -12.33 -21.32 -17.42
N ILE A 434 -11.69 -22.06 -16.53
CA ILE A 434 -11.10 -23.37 -16.82
C ILE A 434 -12.06 -24.44 -16.33
N ILE A 435 -12.60 -25.20 -17.27
CA ILE A 435 -13.53 -26.30 -17.01
C ILE A 435 -12.74 -27.57 -17.20
N LYS A 436 -12.53 -28.32 -16.13
CA LYS A 436 -11.65 -29.50 -16.15
C LYS A 436 -12.34 -30.77 -16.63
N ASP A 437 -11.48 -31.72 -17.00
CA ASP A 437 -11.82 -33.10 -17.30
C ASP A 437 -12.87 -33.20 -18.41
N VAL A 438 -12.75 -32.30 -19.39
CA VAL A 438 -13.68 -32.22 -20.52
C VAL A 438 -13.26 -33.20 -21.60
N THR A 439 -14.20 -34.04 -22.02
CA THR A 439 -14.00 -34.92 -23.19
C THR A 439 -14.13 -34.12 -24.48
N ASN A 440 -13.50 -34.58 -25.57
CA ASN A 440 -13.60 -33.91 -26.87
C ASN A 440 -15.04 -33.78 -27.39
N ALA A 441 -15.95 -34.68 -27.00
CA ALA A 441 -17.35 -34.65 -27.38
C ALA A 441 -18.13 -33.51 -26.70
N ASP A 442 -17.76 -33.15 -25.46
CA ASP A 442 -18.51 -32.19 -24.64
C ASP A 442 -18.03 -30.75 -24.80
N THR A 443 -16.82 -30.53 -25.35
CA THR A 443 -16.18 -29.22 -25.54
C THR A 443 -17.13 -28.16 -26.12
N ASN A 444 -17.82 -28.48 -27.22
CA ASN A 444 -18.71 -27.54 -27.90
C ASN A 444 -20.01 -27.27 -27.13
N ASN A 445 -20.55 -28.29 -26.45
CA ASN A 445 -21.79 -28.16 -25.68
C ASN A 445 -21.56 -27.26 -24.47
N ILE A 446 -20.44 -27.47 -23.77
CA ILE A 446 -20.04 -26.66 -22.61
C ILE A 446 -19.82 -25.21 -23.00
N GLN A 447 -19.08 -24.95 -24.10
CA GLN A 447 -18.87 -23.58 -24.57
C GLN A 447 -20.18 -22.87 -24.91
N LYS A 448 -21.12 -23.56 -25.57
CA LYS A 448 -22.44 -23.01 -25.91
C LYS A 448 -23.26 -22.71 -24.66
N GLU A 449 -23.28 -23.61 -23.68
CA GLU A 449 -24.04 -23.44 -22.44
C GLU A 449 -23.57 -22.20 -21.65
N PHE A 450 -22.26 -22.09 -21.39
CA PHE A 450 -21.71 -20.92 -20.68
C PHE A 450 -21.90 -19.62 -21.47
N SER A 451 -21.74 -19.65 -22.79
CA SER A 451 -21.97 -18.47 -23.64
C SER A 451 -23.43 -17.99 -23.59
N LEU A 452 -24.40 -18.91 -23.60
CA LEU A 452 -25.82 -18.58 -23.49
C LEU A 452 -26.15 -17.96 -22.12
N GLN A 453 -25.60 -18.51 -21.05
CA GLN A 453 -25.82 -17.97 -19.70
C GLN A 453 -25.21 -16.58 -19.53
N PHE A 454 -23.99 -16.35 -20.01
CA PHE A 454 -23.38 -15.02 -19.96
C PHE A 454 -24.12 -14.00 -20.81
N SER A 455 -24.62 -14.41 -21.99
CA SER A 455 -25.46 -13.54 -22.82
C SER A 455 -26.72 -13.12 -22.09
N ASN A 456 -27.36 -14.02 -21.34
CA ASN A 456 -28.53 -13.71 -20.52
C ASN A 456 -28.20 -12.73 -19.39
N ILE A 457 -27.08 -12.92 -18.68
CA ILE A 457 -26.63 -12.00 -17.62
C ILE A 457 -26.37 -10.59 -18.19
N VAL A 458 -25.67 -10.49 -19.32
CA VAL A 458 -25.39 -9.21 -19.98
C VAL A 458 -26.66 -8.54 -20.49
N GLN A 459 -27.63 -9.29 -21.00
CA GLN A 459 -28.93 -8.75 -21.44
C GLN A 459 -29.77 -8.22 -20.27
N LEU A 460 -29.83 -8.95 -19.16
CA LEU A 460 -30.62 -8.58 -17.98
C LEU A 460 -30.01 -7.39 -17.23
N GLU A 461 -28.71 -7.44 -16.95
CA GLU A 461 -28.02 -6.49 -16.07
C GLU A 461 -27.27 -5.38 -16.83
N ARG A 462 -27.26 -5.42 -18.17
CA ARG A 462 -26.61 -4.44 -19.06
C ARG A 462 -25.16 -4.17 -18.66
N ASP A 463 -24.75 -2.93 -18.44
CA ASP A 463 -23.41 -2.50 -18.06
C ASP A 463 -23.09 -2.73 -16.57
N LYS A 464 -24.06 -3.17 -15.76
CA LYS A 464 -23.91 -3.35 -14.31
C LYS A 464 -23.38 -4.72 -13.88
N ASN A 465 -23.12 -5.62 -14.83
CA ASN A 465 -22.67 -6.98 -14.55
C ASN A 465 -21.14 -7.07 -14.34
N PHE A 466 -20.70 -8.17 -13.70
CA PHE A 466 -19.28 -8.40 -13.41
C PHE A 466 -18.38 -8.54 -14.65
N ILE A 467 -18.89 -9.07 -15.77
CA ILE A 467 -18.14 -9.24 -17.03
C ILE A 467 -17.78 -7.87 -17.59
N SER A 468 -18.76 -6.97 -17.67
CA SER A 468 -18.55 -5.60 -18.15
C SER A 468 -17.72 -4.77 -17.17
N ARG A 469 -17.98 -4.87 -15.87
CA ARG A 469 -17.32 -4.02 -14.85
C ARG A 469 -15.94 -4.51 -14.43
N LEU A 470 -15.79 -5.78 -14.05
CA LEU A 470 -14.54 -6.30 -13.49
C LEU A 470 -13.53 -6.77 -14.54
N HIS A 471 -14.02 -7.08 -15.75
CA HIS A 471 -13.22 -7.71 -16.81
C HIS A 471 -13.28 -6.99 -18.17
N ARG A 472 -13.95 -5.83 -18.26
CA ARG A 472 -14.13 -5.06 -19.50
C ARG A 472 -14.67 -5.87 -20.68
N GLY A 473 -15.58 -6.79 -20.41
CA GLY A 473 -16.15 -7.69 -21.41
C GLY A 473 -15.24 -8.85 -21.84
N LYS A 474 -14.04 -8.98 -21.27
CA LYS A 474 -13.05 -10.00 -21.67
C LYS A 474 -13.25 -11.29 -20.87
N VAL A 475 -14.06 -12.21 -21.40
CA VAL A 475 -14.28 -13.55 -20.83
C VAL A 475 -13.87 -14.62 -21.83
N GLN A 476 -13.23 -15.67 -21.33
CA GLN A 476 -12.81 -16.82 -22.13
C GLN A 476 -13.18 -18.11 -21.39
N ILE A 477 -13.82 -19.03 -22.11
CA ILE A 477 -14.14 -20.37 -21.63
C ILE A 477 -13.09 -21.31 -22.21
N ILE A 478 -12.36 -22.01 -21.36
CA ILE A 478 -11.29 -22.93 -21.72
C ILE A 478 -11.68 -24.32 -21.21
N PRO A 479 -12.30 -25.16 -22.08
CA PRO A 479 -12.47 -26.56 -21.80
C PRO A 479 -11.09 -27.21 -21.73
N TRP A 480 -10.76 -27.74 -20.56
CA TRP A 480 -9.49 -28.36 -20.28
C TRP A 480 -9.65 -29.88 -20.42
N PRO A 481 -8.89 -30.52 -21.33
CA PRO A 481 -8.96 -31.95 -21.56
C PRO A 481 -8.68 -32.79 -20.31
N VAL A 482 -8.93 -34.08 -20.41
CA VAL A 482 -8.50 -35.07 -19.40
C VAL A 482 -6.97 -35.11 -19.32
N ILE A 483 -6.44 -35.34 -18.12
CA ILE A 483 -5.01 -35.53 -17.88
C ILE A 483 -4.43 -36.63 -18.79
N ASP A 484 -3.15 -36.52 -19.14
CA ASP A 484 -2.40 -37.43 -20.03
C ASP A 484 -2.70 -37.32 -21.55
N SER A 485 -3.63 -36.46 -21.97
CA SER A 485 -3.76 -36.09 -23.39
C SER A 485 -2.70 -35.07 -23.83
N PRO A 486 -2.13 -35.16 -25.05
CA PRO A 486 -1.21 -34.14 -25.57
C PRO A 486 -1.82 -32.72 -25.56
N GLU A 487 -3.12 -32.62 -25.84
CA GLU A 487 -3.87 -31.37 -25.86
C GLU A 487 -3.90 -30.70 -24.47
N PHE A 488 -4.00 -31.48 -23.38
CA PHE A 488 -3.95 -31.00 -21.99
C PHE A 488 -2.72 -30.12 -21.76
N TYR A 489 -1.56 -30.59 -22.19
CA TYR A 489 -0.30 -29.87 -21.97
C TYR A 489 -0.13 -28.67 -22.89
N SER A 490 -0.61 -28.77 -24.13
CA SER A 490 -0.53 -27.67 -25.12
C SER A 490 -1.25 -26.39 -24.65
N LEU A 491 -2.30 -26.54 -23.84
CA LEU A 491 -3.08 -25.42 -23.32
C LEU A 491 -2.32 -24.54 -22.33
N PHE A 492 -1.33 -25.07 -21.60
CA PHE A 492 -0.46 -24.23 -20.76
C PHE A 492 0.32 -23.22 -21.60
N THR A 493 0.86 -23.66 -22.73
CA THR A 493 1.57 -22.79 -23.68
C THR A 493 0.61 -21.80 -24.35
N ALA A 494 -0.64 -22.20 -24.60
CA ALA A 494 -1.67 -21.29 -25.12
C ALA A 494 -2.03 -20.19 -24.10
N ILE A 495 -2.16 -20.53 -22.81
CA ILE A 495 -2.38 -19.56 -21.73
C ILE A 495 -1.18 -18.61 -21.61
N ARG A 496 0.05 -19.14 -21.61
CA ARG A 496 1.27 -18.33 -21.54
C ARG A 496 1.32 -17.29 -22.65
N ARG A 497 1.14 -17.72 -23.91
CA ARG A 497 1.11 -16.80 -25.07
C ARG A 497 0.05 -15.73 -24.94
N ARG A 498 -1.13 -16.07 -24.39
CA ARG A 498 -2.19 -15.07 -24.15
C ARG A 498 -1.80 -14.04 -23.11
N LEU A 499 -1.19 -14.48 -22.00
CA LEU A 499 -0.64 -13.55 -21.00
C LEU A 499 0.44 -12.67 -21.63
N GLU A 500 1.32 -13.23 -22.47
CA GLU A 500 2.41 -12.52 -23.15
C GLU A 500 1.94 -11.51 -24.23
N VAL A 501 0.68 -11.55 -24.67
CA VAL A 501 0.12 -10.60 -25.65
C VAL A 501 -0.65 -9.46 -24.98
N GLN A 502 -1.08 -9.61 -23.72
CA GLN A 502 -1.87 -8.58 -23.03
C GLN A 502 -1.10 -7.25 -22.90
N SER A 503 -1.82 -6.13 -22.93
CA SER A 503 -1.20 -4.83 -22.63
C SER A 503 -0.81 -4.76 -21.15
N PHE A 504 0.29 -4.06 -20.85
CA PHE A 504 0.68 -3.77 -19.48
C PHE A 504 -0.33 -2.80 -18.85
N THR A 505 -0.79 -3.09 -17.63
CA THR A 505 -1.70 -2.20 -16.90
C THR A 505 -0.95 -1.09 -16.19
N HIS A 506 0.23 -1.40 -15.63
CA HIS A 506 1.08 -0.43 -14.96
C HIS A 506 2.44 -0.37 -15.67
N GLN A 507 2.89 0.85 -15.95
CA GLN A 507 4.12 1.09 -16.71
C GLN A 507 5.38 0.85 -15.87
N THR A 508 5.31 1.05 -14.55
CA THR A 508 6.44 0.90 -13.62
C THR A 508 6.07 0.00 -12.43
N GLY A 509 7.07 -0.67 -11.85
CA GLY A 509 6.89 -1.45 -10.62
C GLY A 509 6.45 -0.59 -9.42
N GLY A 510 6.95 0.64 -9.34
CA GLY A 510 6.54 1.62 -8.32
C GLY A 510 5.07 2.02 -8.43
N ALA A 511 4.58 2.32 -9.64
CA ALA A 511 3.17 2.64 -9.86
C ALA A 511 2.24 1.48 -9.50
N PHE A 512 2.66 0.24 -9.82
CA PHE A 512 1.94 -0.95 -9.40
C PHE A 512 1.89 -1.10 -7.87
N LEU A 513 3.03 -0.97 -7.19
CA LEU A 513 3.11 -1.06 -5.73
C LEU A 513 2.21 -0.02 -5.05
N HIS A 514 2.26 1.22 -5.52
CA HIS A 514 1.42 2.29 -5.00
C HIS A 514 -0.08 1.98 -5.18
N LYS A 515 -0.49 1.53 -6.36
CA LYS A 515 -1.90 1.20 -6.61
C LYS A 515 -2.35 -0.04 -5.82
N LEU A 516 -1.46 -1.01 -5.61
CA LEU A 516 -1.72 -2.18 -4.77
C LEU A 516 -1.98 -1.78 -3.31
N LYS A 517 -1.08 -0.98 -2.71
CA LYS A 517 -1.27 -0.48 -1.33
C LYS A 517 -2.54 0.36 -1.21
N SER A 518 -2.75 1.31 -2.12
CA SER A 518 -3.97 2.12 -2.17
C SER A 518 -5.23 1.27 -2.22
N LEU A 519 -5.26 0.22 -3.04
CA LEU A 519 -6.41 -0.70 -3.09
C LEU A 519 -6.60 -1.46 -1.76
N MET A 520 -5.52 -1.93 -1.13
CA MET A 520 -5.60 -2.61 0.16
C MET A 520 -6.17 -1.68 1.24
N VAL A 521 -5.75 -0.42 1.26
CA VAL A 521 -6.31 0.61 2.14
C VAL A 521 -7.78 0.85 1.84
N ASP A 522 -8.15 1.02 0.57
CA ASP A 522 -9.54 1.27 0.15
C ASP A 522 -10.46 0.10 0.54
N ILE A 523 -10.00 -1.15 0.40
CA ILE A 523 -10.77 -2.32 0.83
C ILE A 523 -10.86 -2.41 2.35
N LYS A 524 -9.75 -2.18 3.07
CA LYS A 524 -9.71 -2.23 4.55
C LYS A 524 -10.62 -1.16 5.17
N THR A 525 -10.56 0.06 4.65
CA THR A 525 -11.31 1.23 5.13
C THR A 525 -12.70 1.36 4.50
N CYS A 526 -13.02 0.48 3.53
CA CYS A 526 -14.25 0.50 2.73
C CYS A 526 -14.45 1.83 1.96
N ASN A 527 -13.36 2.48 1.54
CA ASN A 527 -13.36 3.79 0.93
C ASN A 527 -13.47 3.73 -0.60
N TRP A 528 -14.67 3.43 -1.11
CA TRP A 528 -14.90 3.08 -2.52
C TRP A 528 -14.94 4.25 -3.51
N ASN A 529 -14.96 5.48 -3.01
CA ASN A 529 -15.21 6.70 -3.82
C ASN A 529 -14.00 7.62 -3.93
N VAL A 530 -12.86 7.26 -3.34
CA VAL A 530 -11.88 8.27 -2.92
C VAL A 530 -10.46 7.80 -3.20
N SER A 531 -10.22 7.01 -4.26
CA SER A 531 -8.85 6.70 -4.67
C SER A 531 -8.10 8.01 -5.01
N ASP A 532 -8.77 8.98 -5.65
CA ASP A 532 -8.16 10.28 -5.93
C ASP A 532 -7.97 11.17 -4.69
N GLN A 533 -8.91 11.24 -3.72
CA GLN A 533 -8.69 12.14 -2.57
C GLN A 533 -7.76 11.54 -1.52
N SER A 534 -7.76 10.22 -1.28
CA SER A 534 -6.80 9.62 -0.34
C SER A 534 -5.37 9.68 -0.89
N GLN A 535 -5.21 9.43 -2.19
CA GLN A 535 -3.95 9.62 -2.89
C GLN A 535 -3.55 11.10 -2.93
N ALA A 536 -4.49 12.01 -3.16
CA ALA A 536 -4.24 13.45 -3.10
C ALA A 536 -3.80 13.89 -1.71
N SER A 537 -4.40 13.37 -0.64
CA SER A 537 -4.03 13.67 0.75
C SER A 537 -2.65 13.14 1.09
N SER A 538 -2.35 11.87 0.76
CA SER A 538 -1.03 11.28 0.95
C SER A 538 0.03 12.03 0.14
N ARG A 539 -0.26 12.35 -1.13
CA ARG A 539 0.62 13.15 -1.99
C ARG A 539 0.83 14.55 -1.43
N ALA A 540 -0.23 15.20 -0.95
CA ALA A 540 -0.14 16.53 -0.34
C ALA A 540 0.79 16.53 0.87
N HIS A 541 0.70 15.50 1.72
CA HIS A 541 1.55 15.34 2.89
C HIS A 541 3.02 15.16 2.52
N GLN A 542 3.33 14.24 1.60
CA GLN A 542 4.70 14.01 1.12
C GLN A 542 5.32 15.28 0.49
N LEU A 543 4.54 16.03 -0.29
CA LEU A 543 4.99 17.29 -0.88
C LEU A 543 5.19 18.37 0.19
N LYS A 544 4.32 18.42 1.21
CA LYS A 544 4.38 19.41 2.30
C LYS A 544 5.62 19.20 3.16
N GLU A 545 5.96 17.97 3.52
CA GLU A 545 7.18 17.65 4.29
C GLU A 545 8.45 18.07 3.55
N ARG A 546 8.47 17.92 2.22
CA ARG A 546 9.63 18.23 1.37
C ARG A 546 9.64 19.68 0.87
N LEU A 547 8.60 20.46 1.14
CA LEU A 547 8.37 21.78 0.55
C LEU A 547 9.46 22.79 0.93
N ALA A 548 9.85 22.82 2.21
CA ALA A 548 10.86 23.76 2.71
C ALA A 548 12.23 23.53 2.04
N SER A 549 12.68 22.27 2.00
CA SER A 549 13.94 21.89 1.35
C SER A 549 13.90 22.18 -0.16
N ALA A 550 12.77 21.89 -0.82
CA ALA A 550 12.55 22.19 -2.24
C ALA A 550 12.59 23.70 -2.54
N LEU A 551 12.02 24.55 -1.67
CA LEU A 551 12.05 26.00 -1.83
C LEU A 551 13.44 26.59 -1.59
N ALA A 552 14.17 26.08 -0.58
CA ALA A 552 15.50 26.57 -0.25
C ALA A 552 16.56 26.17 -1.29
N HIS A 553 16.54 24.91 -1.74
CA HIS A 553 17.63 24.31 -2.53
C HIS A 553 17.22 23.88 -3.95
N GLY A 554 15.93 23.79 -4.28
CA GLY A 554 15.41 23.20 -5.53
C GLY A 554 15.60 21.71 -5.66
N LYS A 555 15.90 21.06 -4.56
CA LYS A 555 16.01 19.62 -4.43
C LYS A 555 15.48 19.22 -3.07
N THR A 556 15.23 17.94 -2.90
CA THR A 556 14.92 17.36 -1.58
C THR A 556 16.18 16.79 -0.95
N ASP A 557 16.12 16.45 0.32
CA ASP A 557 17.22 15.80 1.04
C ASP A 557 17.57 14.43 0.44
N GLU A 558 16.62 13.81 -0.27
CA GLU A 558 16.76 12.51 -0.96
C GLU A 558 17.37 12.65 -2.37
N GLY A 559 17.44 13.85 -2.94
CA GLY A 559 17.92 14.08 -4.31
C GLY A 559 17.07 15.08 -5.11
N PRO A 560 17.20 15.08 -6.46
CA PRO A 560 16.51 16.03 -7.34
C PRO A 560 14.98 15.93 -7.23
N LEU A 561 14.28 17.02 -7.57
CA LEU A 561 12.81 17.00 -7.63
C LEU A 561 12.37 16.02 -8.71
N GLN A 562 11.47 15.10 -8.36
CA GLN A 562 11.02 14.05 -9.27
C GLN A 562 9.50 14.08 -9.48
N ASN A 563 9.09 13.61 -10.65
CA ASN A 563 7.73 13.14 -10.87
C ASN A 563 7.53 11.84 -10.08
N MET A 564 6.73 11.89 -9.02
CA MET A 564 6.56 10.77 -8.09
C MET A 564 5.71 9.63 -8.66
N ASN A 565 5.14 9.78 -9.86
CA ASN A 565 4.44 8.72 -10.58
C ASN A 565 5.36 7.97 -11.56
N THR A 566 6.31 8.66 -12.18
CA THR A 566 7.22 8.09 -13.21
C THR A 566 8.65 7.87 -12.74
N GLY A 567 9.08 8.55 -11.67
CA GLY A 567 10.45 8.58 -11.17
C GLY A 567 11.41 9.39 -12.05
N GLU A 568 10.88 10.27 -12.91
CA GLU A 568 11.69 11.13 -13.78
C GLU A 568 12.07 12.43 -13.07
N ASP A 569 13.34 12.84 -13.22
CA ASP A 569 13.87 14.07 -12.65
C ASP A 569 13.30 15.30 -13.38
N ILE A 570 12.95 16.33 -12.62
CA ILE A 570 12.61 17.65 -13.14
C ILE A 570 13.92 18.40 -13.39
N PRO A 571 14.12 18.97 -14.59
CA PRO A 571 15.33 19.73 -14.90
C PRO A 571 15.48 20.93 -13.97
N THR A 572 16.59 21.00 -13.25
CA THR A 572 17.00 22.15 -12.44
C THR A 572 18.26 22.78 -13.06
N LEU A 573 18.47 24.09 -12.88
CA LEU A 573 19.68 24.75 -13.36
C LEU A 573 20.91 24.25 -12.56
N GLU A 574 22.05 24.11 -13.24
CA GLU A 574 23.31 23.84 -12.55
C GLU A 574 23.75 25.10 -11.77
N ASN A 575 24.01 24.94 -10.47
CA ASN A 575 24.44 26.00 -9.53
C ASN A 575 23.36 27.02 -9.12
N GLU A 576 22.15 26.57 -8.81
CA GLU A 576 21.15 27.46 -8.19
C GLU A 576 21.56 27.88 -6.76
N PRO A 577 21.35 29.15 -6.39
CA PRO A 577 21.69 29.63 -5.05
C PRO A 577 20.72 29.09 -3.98
N GLU A 578 21.22 29.04 -2.75
CA GLU A 578 20.42 28.74 -1.57
C GLU A 578 19.57 29.97 -1.18
N LEU A 579 18.27 29.76 -1.00
CA LEU A 579 17.32 30.81 -0.63
C LEU A 579 16.83 30.59 0.80
N PHE A 580 16.67 31.69 1.56
CA PHE A 580 16.11 31.64 2.90
C PHE A 580 14.60 31.35 2.85
N VAL A 581 14.14 30.39 3.65
CA VAL A 581 12.74 30.01 3.79
C VAL A 581 12.33 30.21 5.25
N PRO A 582 11.41 31.15 5.55
CA PRO A 582 10.95 31.40 6.92
C PRO A 582 10.19 30.22 7.53
N GLU A 583 10.36 29.98 8.83
CA GLU A 583 9.63 28.94 9.54
C GLU A 583 8.18 29.39 9.81
N ILE A 584 7.20 28.56 9.42
CA ILE A 584 5.79 28.83 9.71
C ILE A 584 5.40 27.96 10.92
N ASP A 585 5.07 28.59 12.04
CA ASP A 585 4.52 27.93 13.23
C ASP A 585 3.27 27.12 12.86
N ASN A 586 3.40 25.79 12.80
CA ASN A 586 2.29 24.86 12.64
C ASN A 586 1.47 24.79 13.93
N SER A 587 0.65 25.80 14.19
CA SER A 587 -0.29 25.84 15.31
C SER A 587 -1.52 24.96 15.07
N GLU A 588 -1.34 23.64 14.91
CA GLU A 588 -2.43 22.65 14.98
C GLU A 588 -2.11 21.41 15.85
N GLN A 589 -0.95 21.32 16.48
CA GLN A 589 -0.70 20.31 17.53
C GLN A 589 -0.84 20.94 18.91
N GLY A 590 -2.08 20.93 19.43
CA GLY A 590 -2.39 21.33 20.79
C GLY A 590 -1.84 20.35 21.83
N GLY A 591 -0.62 20.61 22.31
CA GLY A 591 -0.17 20.19 23.62
C GLY A 591 -0.30 21.37 24.62
N PRO A 592 -0.57 21.14 25.91
CA PRO A 592 -0.64 22.22 26.89
C PRO A 592 0.73 22.90 26.99
N ARG A 593 0.83 24.16 26.54
CA ARG A 593 1.98 25.02 26.86
C ARG A 593 1.99 25.24 28.37
N GLU A 594 2.93 24.59 29.06
CA GLU A 594 3.32 25.03 30.39
C GLU A 594 3.75 26.50 30.32
N GLN A 595 3.19 27.30 31.21
CA GLN A 595 3.48 28.70 31.35
C GLN A 595 4.90 28.88 31.90
N SER A 596 5.87 29.08 31.00
CA SER A 596 7.07 29.86 31.31
C SER A 596 7.04 31.13 30.47
N GLY A 597 6.68 32.23 31.13
CA GLY A 597 6.97 33.57 30.63
C GLY A 597 8.47 33.78 30.55
N GLU A 598 8.87 34.67 29.65
CA GLU A 598 10.25 35.09 29.34
C GLU A 598 10.98 34.18 28.34
N ASN A 599 10.97 34.59 27.05
CA ASN A 599 11.97 34.31 25.98
C ASN A 599 11.38 34.32 24.54
N GLY A 600 10.34 35.11 24.25
CA GLY A 600 9.82 35.26 22.88
C GLY A 600 10.68 36.13 21.94
N GLY A 601 11.53 37.02 22.49
CA GLY A 601 12.34 37.95 21.68
C GLY A 601 13.61 37.34 21.08
N ASP A 602 14.09 36.22 21.62
CA ASP A 602 15.40 35.63 21.29
C ASP A 602 15.35 34.75 20.02
N ALA A 603 14.16 34.24 19.67
CA ALA A 603 13.95 33.43 18.45
C ALA A 603 13.86 34.31 17.19
N GLN A 604 13.14 35.43 17.28
CA GLN A 604 12.93 36.34 16.15
C GLN A 604 14.22 37.08 15.73
N ALA A 605 15.09 37.41 16.69
CA ALA A 605 16.39 38.00 16.40
C ALA A 605 17.35 37.02 15.69
N LYS A 606 17.31 35.72 16.06
CA LYS A 606 18.10 34.67 15.42
C LYS A 606 17.63 34.39 13.99
N GLU A 607 16.32 34.40 13.75
CA GLU A 607 15.76 34.23 12.41
C GLU A 607 16.12 35.40 11.49
N GLU A 608 16.10 36.64 12.00
CA GLU A 608 16.57 37.84 11.26
C GLU A 608 18.05 37.71 10.89
N GLU A 609 18.92 37.25 11.80
CA GLU A 609 20.35 37.04 11.53
C GLU A 609 20.60 35.99 10.42
N ILE A 610 19.86 34.88 10.44
CA ILE A 610 19.95 33.83 9.42
C ILE A 610 19.49 34.36 8.06
N ALA A 611 18.37 35.08 8.02
CA ALA A 611 17.84 35.69 6.81
C ALA A 611 18.82 36.70 6.20
N GLU A 612 19.46 37.52 7.03
CA GLU A 612 20.47 38.49 6.58
C GLU A 612 21.71 37.82 6.01
N LYS A 613 22.20 36.75 6.65
CA LYS A 613 23.35 36.00 6.15
C LYS A 613 23.06 35.37 4.78
N ALA A 614 21.87 34.81 4.59
CA ALA A 614 21.43 34.25 3.31
C ALA A 614 21.32 35.34 2.23
N LEU A 615 20.71 36.48 2.55
CA LEU A 615 20.59 37.62 1.63
C LEU A 615 21.97 38.14 1.20
N MET A 616 22.92 38.24 2.13
CA MET A 616 24.28 38.65 1.80
C MET A 616 24.97 37.66 0.87
N SER A 617 24.85 36.35 1.09
CA SER A 617 25.39 35.34 0.17
C SER A 617 24.81 35.45 -1.26
N LEU A 618 23.51 35.77 -1.36
CA LEU A 618 22.85 36.03 -2.65
C LEU A 618 23.40 37.29 -3.32
N ILE A 619 23.59 38.38 -2.57
CA ILE A 619 24.16 39.63 -3.10
C ILE A 619 25.57 39.39 -3.67
N HIS A 620 26.41 38.62 -2.99
CA HIS A 620 27.78 38.34 -3.46
C HIS A 620 27.82 37.50 -4.76
N SER A 621 26.80 36.69 -5.03
CA SER A 621 26.69 35.85 -6.23
C SER A 621 25.88 36.49 -7.37
N SER A 622 25.18 37.59 -7.09
CA SER A 622 24.33 38.31 -8.04
C SER A 622 25.11 39.14 -9.07
N LYS A 623 24.42 39.53 -10.15
CA LYS A 623 24.91 40.47 -11.17
C LYS A 623 24.00 41.70 -11.17
N PRO A 624 24.52 42.94 -11.02
CA PRO A 624 25.94 43.30 -11.06
C PRO A 624 26.67 43.02 -9.72
N PRO A 625 27.95 42.59 -9.74
CA PRO A 625 28.66 42.22 -8.51
C PRO A 625 28.96 43.44 -7.62
N PRO A 626 29.17 43.26 -6.31
CA PRO A 626 29.46 44.38 -5.39
C PRO A 626 30.59 45.31 -5.81
N SER A 627 31.61 44.78 -6.51
CA SER A 627 32.75 45.54 -7.04
C SER A 627 32.38 46.57 -8.11
N SER A 628 31.24 46.41 -8.79
CA SER A 628 30.78 47.35 -9.82
C SER A 628 30.05 48.57 -9.25
N ARG A 629 29.58 48.49 -8.00
CA ARG A 629 28.78 49.52 -7.34
C ARG A 629 29.39 50.92 -7.39
N PRO A 630 30.70 51.12 -7.17
CA PRO A 630 31.29 52.47 -7.21
C PRO A 630 31.24 53.13 -8.59
N HIS A 631 31.16 52.34 -9.67
CA HIS A 631 31.19 52.82 -11.04
C HIS A 631 29.79 53.03 -11.64
N MET A 632 28.74 52.77 -10.86
CA MET A 632 27.35 52.95 -11.25
C MET A 632 26.73 54.08 -10.43
N LYS A 633 25.66 54.69 -10.94
CA LYS A 633 24.82 55.52 -10.05
C LYS A 633 24.19 54.61 -9.02
N GLU A 634 24.17 55.08 -7.78
CA GLU A 634 23.72 54.28 -6.65
C GLU A 634 22.27 53.76 -6.81
N SER A 635 21.35 54.56 -7.38
CA SER A 635 19.99 54.11 -7.68
C SER A 635 19.95 53.02 -8.76
N GLU A 636 20.75 53.16 -9.83
CA GLU A 636 20.82 52.20 -10.94
C GLU A 636 21.41 50.86 -10.49
N TYR A 637 22.42 50.88 -9.61
CA TYR A 637 23.00 49.65 -9.04
C TYR A 637 21.99 48.89 -8.18
N VAL A 638 21.31 49.58 -7.26
CA VAL A 638 20.35 48.95 -6.34
C VAL A 638 19.11 48.44 -7.07
N GLU A 639 18.62 49.14 -8.09
CA GLU A 639 17.54 48.66 -8.95
C GLU A 639 17.94 47.40 -9.73
N ALA A 640 19.13 47.39 -10.35
CA ALA A 640 19.64 46.23 -11.08
C ALA A 640 19.85 45.02 -10.16
N LEU A 641 20.38 45.24 -8.96
CA LEU A 641 20.56 44.22 -7.93
C LEU A 641 19.21 43.66 -7.45
N GLN A 642 18.23 44.53 -7.15
CA GLN A 642 16.90 44.11 -6.72
C GLN A 642 16.22 43.24 -7.78
N GLN A 643 16.32 43.63 -9.06
CA GLN A 643 15.76 42.86 -10.18
C GLN A 643 16.40 41.47 -10.27
N CYS A 644 17.73 41.38 -10.19
CA CYS A 644 18.44 40.10 -10.23
C CYS A 644 18.00 39.14 -9.10
N LEU A 645 17.81 39.66 -7.88
CA LEU A 645 17.33 38.88 -6.74
C LEU A 645 15.89 38.38 -6.96
N THR A 646 15.02 39.24 -7.50
CA THR A 646 13.63 38.88 -7.83
C THR A 646 13.57 37.80 -8.91
N ASP A 647 14.34 37.96 -10.00
CA ASP A 647 14.38 36.99 -11.10
C ASP A 647 14.84 35.59 -10.64
N SER A 648 15.85 35.55 -9.76
CA SER A 648 16.34 34.29 -9.18
C SER A 648 15.30 33.61 -8.30
N LEU A 649 14.55 34.38 -7.51
CA LEU A 649 13.47 33.84 -6.68
C LEU A 649 12.30 33.35 -7.54
N ASP A 650 11.86 34.13 -8.52
CA ASP A 650 10.74 33.78 -9.39
C ASP A 650 11.02 32.50 -10.18
N HIS A 651 12.27 32.28 -10.61
CA HIS A 651 12.69 31.01 -11.20
C HIS A 651 12.49 29.82 -10.24
N ARG A 652 12.97 29.92 -8.99
CA ARG A 652 12.79 28.88 -7.97
C ARG A 652 11.30 28.60 -7.72
N LEU A 653 10.51 29.64 -7.51
CA LEU A 653 9.08 29.52 -7.24
C LEU A 653 8.36 28.86 -8.41
N GLY A 654 8.72 29.22 -9.66
CA GLY A 654 8.19 28.58 -10.86
C GLY A 654 8.51 27.08 -10.95
N THR A 655 9.75 26.69 -10.67
CA THR A 655 10.18 25.27 -10.68
C THR A 655 9.43 24.45 -9.62
N VAL A 656 9.32 24.97 -8.39
CA VAL A 656 8.59 24.29 -7.30
C VAL A 656 7.08 24.25 -7.57
N GLU A 657 6.50 25.32 -8.12
CA GLU A 657 5.09 25.33 -8.52
C GLU A 657 4.80 24.29 -9.62
N GLN A 658 5.70 24.17 -10.61
CA GLN A 658 5.62 23.14 -11.64
C GLN A 658 5.72 21.73 -11.04
N TRP A 659 6.62 21.51 -10.08
CA TRP A 659 6.75 20.24 -9.36
C TRP A 659 5.47 19.87 -8.61
N ILE A 660 4.85 20.83 -7.91
CA ILE A 660 3.54 20.64 -7.26
C ILE A 660 2.47 20.31 -8.31
N LYS A 661 2.37 21.08 -9.39
CA LYS A 661 1.38 20.87 -10.46
C LYS A 661 1.54 19.51 -11.14
N LEU A 662 2.76 19.06 -11.42
CA LEU A 662 3.02 17.75 -12.03
C LEU A 662 2.54 16.60 -11.13
N ASN A 663 2.78 16.72 -9.82
CA ASN A 663 2.42 15.69 -8.85
C ASN A 663 0.97 15.75 -8.37
N THR A 664 0.23 16.83 -8.65
CA THR A 664 -1.14 17.03 -8.14
C THR A 664 -2.20 17.30 -9.21
N GLY A 665 -1.80 17.69 -10.42
CA GLY A 665 -2.70 18.18 -11.48
C GLY A 665 -3.63 17.12 -12.09
N HIS A 666 -3.38 15.85 -11.81
CA HIS A 666 -4.23 14.74 -12.25
C HIS A 666 -5.37 14.42 -11.27
N PHE A 667 -5.33 14.94 -10.04
CA PHE A 667 -6.40 14.71 -9.06
C PHE A 667 -7.62 15.58 -9.39
N THR A 668 -8.78 14.94 -9.51
CA THR A 668 -10.03 15.64 -9.82
C THR A 668 -10.69 16.23 -8.56
N LEU A 669 -10.69 17.57 -8.47
CA LEU A 669 -11.52 18.47 -7.65
C LEU A 669 -11.58 18.26 -6.10
N TYR A 670 -11.25 19.36 -5.40
CA TYR A 670 -11.54 19.68 -3.98
C TYR A 670 -11.02 18.69 -2.91
N ASN A 671 -9.70 18.65 -2.70
CA ASN A 671 -9.06 18.05 -1.52
C ASN A 671 -8.57 19.16 -0.55
N SER A 672 -8.85 19.02 0.76
CA SER A 672 -8.45 19.98 1.80
C SER A 672 -6.94 20.07 1.99
N ASP A 673 -6.23 18.94 1.93
CA ASP A 673 -4.79 18.85 2.14
C ASP A 673 -4.02 19.43 0.96
N LEU A 674 -4.49 19.21 -0.28
CA LEU A 674 -3.95 19.89 -1.46
C LEU A 674 -4.15 21.42 -1.38
N ARG A 675 -5.27 21.88 -0.82
CA ARG A 675 -5.48 23.30 -0.55
C ARG A 675 -4.55 23.81 0.53
N GLN A 676 -4.32 23.03 1.59
CA GLN A 676 -3.38 23.39 2.65
C GLN A 676 -1.94 23.46 2.11
N LEU A 677 -1.52 22.51 1.27
CA LEU A 677 -0.23 22.53 0.58
C LEU A 677 -0.06 23.79 -0.26
N ASN A 678 -1.04 24.10 -1.13
CA ASN A 678 -1.00 25.30 -1.96
C ASN A 678 -1.02 26.59 -1.11
N LYS A 679 -1.73 26.58 0.03
CA LYS A 679 -1.71 27.67 1.01
C LYS A 679 -0.31 27.83 1.61
N SER A 680 0.31 26.75 2.09
CA SER A 680 1.67 26.76 2.63
C SER A 680 2.66 27.29 1.59
N PHE A 681 2.61 26.78 0.34
CA PHE A 681 3.44 27.28 -0.75
C PHE A 681 3.23 28.78 -0.99
N THR A 682 1.98 29.25 -1.01
CA THR A 682 1.68 30.69 -1.21
C THR A 682 2.20 31.55 -0.05
N ILE A 683 2.09 31.10 1.19
CA ILE A 683 2.58 31.82 2.37
C ILE A 683 4.11 31.90 2.33
N MET A 684 4.78 30.77 2.12
CA MET A 684 6.24 30.70 2.04
C MET A 684 6.77 31.55 0.88
N SER A 685 6.15 31.45 -0.31
CA SER A 685 6.51 32.26 -1.49
C SER A 685 6.49 33.75 -1.18
N LYS A 686 5.43 34.24 -0.50
CA LYS A 686 5.32 35.65 -0.11
C LYS A 686 6.38 36.05 0.92
N ALA A 687 6.65 35.18 1.88
CA ALA A 687 7.64 35.43 2.90
C ALA A 687 9.06 35.50 2.30
N MET A 688 9.38 34.62 1.34
CA MET A 688 10.61 34.68 0.55
C MET A 688 10.72 35.96 -0.29
N GLN A 689 9.63 36.39 -0.93
CA GLN A 689 9.58 37.65 -1.69
C GLN A 689 9.86 38.87 -0.79
N ALA A 690 9.39 38.85 0.46
CA ALA A 690 9.71 39.88 1.43
C ALA A 690 11.18 39.82 1.88
N ALA A 691 11.74 38.62 2.07
CA ALA A 691 13.11 38.41 2.53
C ALA A 691 14.18 38.87 1.53
N VAL A 692 13.90 38.78 0.22
CA VAL A 692 14.83 39.24 -0.85
C VAL A 692 14.69 40.71 -1.21
N LYS A 693 13.71 41.42 -0.63
CA LYS A 693 13.49 42.84 -0.91
C LYS A 693 14.51 43.67 -0.13
N LEU A 694 15.19 44.60 -0.80
CA LEU A 694 16.19 45.47 -0.21
C LEU A 694 15.55 46.67 0.50
N CYS A 695 16.25 47.18 1.51
CA CYS A 695 15.82 48.31 2.34
C CYS A 695 15.85 49.66 1.62
N GLN A 696 16.92 49.94 0.86
CA GLN A 696 17.10 51.13 0.02
C GLN A 696 16.99 52.52 0.71
N THR A 697 17.00 52.59 2.05
CA THR A 697 17.17 53.86 2.77
C THR A 697 18.65 54.27 2.83
N THR A 698 18.96 55.52 3.15
CA THR A 698 20.36 55.97 3.24
C THR A 698 21.07 55.29 4.41
N CYS A 699 22.31 54.86 4.19
CA CYS A 699 23.15 54.24 5.22
C CYS A 699 23.40 55.19 6.40
N SER A 700 23.51 54.64 7.60
CA SER A 700 23.74 55.42 8.82
C SER A 700 25.15 56.02 8.92
N GLN A 701 26.12 55.57 8.10
CA GLN A 701 27.52 55.98 8.16
C GLN A 701 28.07 56.58 6.85
N CYS A 702 27.31 56.49 5.76
CA CYS A 702 27.71 57.04 4.46
C CYS A 702 26.47 57.38 3.63
N LYS A 703 26.65 57.85 2.38
CA LYS A 703 25.54 58.28 1.51
C LYS A 703 25.05 57.19 0.54
N LEU A 704 25.56 55.96 0.66
CA LEU A 704 25.07 54.81 -0.10
C LEU A 704 23.73 54.30 0.45
N LEU A 705 22.98 53.55 -0.35
CA LEU A 705 21.72 52.94 0.03
C LEU A 705 21.92 51.61 0.78
N CYS A 706 20.98 51.31 1.67
CA CYS A 706 21.00 50.14 2.52
C CYS A 706 20.72 48.87 1.73
N LEU A 707 21.60 47.87 1.86
CA LEU A 707 21.46 46.55 1.24
C LEU A 707 20.87 45.48 2.17
N ARG A 708 20.54 45.83 3.42
CA ARG A 708 19.85 44.92 4.35
C ARG A 708 18.41 44.65 3.88
N ALA A 709 17.78 43.62 4.45
CA ALA A 709 16.41 43.23 4.15
C ALA A 709 15.41 44.37 4.42
N TYR A 710 14.32 44.38 3.65
CA TYR A 710 13.25 45.35 3.78
C TYR A 710 12.62 45.28 5.17
N ARG A 711 12.63 46.41 5.89
CA ARG A 711 12.14 46.54 7.28
C ARG A 711 12.97 45.79 8.35
N HIS A 712 14.29 45.69 8.16
CA HIS A 712 15.23 45.21 9.20
C HIS A 712 15.24 46.09 10.46
N SER A 713 15.67 45.51 11.58
CA SER A 713 15.93 46.19 12.86
C SER A 713 17.37 46.75 12.91
N GLY A 714 17.60 47.76 13.76
CA GLY A 714 18.92 48.39 13.92
C GLY A 714 19.33 49.36 12.81
N SER A 715 20.63 49.69 12.74
CA SER A 715 21.16 50.74 11.84
C SER A 715 21.21 50.31 10.37
N HIS A 716 21.08 51.28 9.45
CA HIS A 716 21.14 51.05 8.02
C HIS A 716 22.58 50.84 7.55
N GLN A 717 22.85 49.73 6.86
CA GLN A 717 24.18 49.36 6.39
C GLN A 717 24.20 49.21 4.87
N CYS A 718 25.18 49.84 4.23
CA CYS A 718 25.39 49.70 2.79
C CYS A 718 26.17 48.44 2.41
N GLY A 719 26.80 47.72 3.35
CA GLY A 719 27.63 46.55 3.04
C GLY A 719 29.00 46.89 2.44
N THR A 720 29.51 48.10 2.69
CA THR A 720 30.89 48.51 2.37
C THR A 720 31.62 48.95 3.65
N ASP A 721 32.89 49.32 3.54
CA ASP A 721 33.67 49.91 4.64
C ASP A 721 33.34 51.40 4.89
N HIS A 722 32.27 51.91 4.28
CA HIS A 722 31.79 53.30 4.35
C HIS A 722 32.76 54.36 3.82
N ARG A 723 33.89 53.97 3.20
CA ARG A 723 34.91 54.88 2.67
C ARG A 723 34.75 55.09 1.17
N CYS A 724 35.05 56.31 0.71
CA CYS A 724 35.12 56.58 -0.71
C CYS A 724 36.27 55.78 -1.36
N VAL A 725 35.98 55.07 -2.45
CA VAL A 725 36.96 54.23 -3.16
C VAL A 725 37.76 54.97 -4.23
N PHE A 726 37.46 56.25 -4.45
CA PHE A 726 38.14 57.10 -5.42
C PHE A 726 39.34 57.83 -4.81
N ASP A 727 40.33 58.15 -5.64
CA ASP A 727 41.50 58.91 -5.24
C ASP A 727 41.21 60.42 -5.14
N CYS A 728 42.05 61.15 -4.42
CA CYS A 728 42.03 62.59 -4.35
C CYS A 728 42.20 63.21 -5.74
N GLU A 729 41.29 64.13 -6.10
CA GLU A 729 41.31 64.88 -7.36
C GLU A 729 42.28 66.07 -7.32
N VAL A 730 42.84 66.41 -6.16
CA VAL A 730 43.82 67.51 -6.01
C VAL A 730 45.22 67.00 -6.30
N THR A 731 45.78 67.41 -7.44
CA THR A 731 47.09 66.94 -7.93
C THR A 731 48.27 67.75 -7.43
N ASP A 732 48.05 68.97 -6.94
CA ASP A 732 49.13 69.83 -6.45
C ASP A 732 49.53 69.35 -5.04
N GLU A 733 50.84 69.15 -4.83
CA GLU A 733 51.48 68.69 -3.58
C GLU A 733 51.44 67.17 -3.25
N HIS A 734 51.07 66.30 -4.20
CA HIS A 734 51.14 64.84 -4.01
C HIS A 734 52.01 64.14 -5.07
N ASP A 735 53.04 63.39 -4.65
CA ASP A 735 53.86 62.55 -5.54
C ASP A 735 53.08 61.28 -6.02
N GLU A 736 52.20 60.74 -5.17
CA GLU A 736 51.23 59.67 -5.48
C GLU A 736 49.84 60.11 -4.98
N LYS A 737 48.77 59.87 -5.76
CA LYS A 737 47.42 60.32 -5.38
C LYS A 737 46.90 59.52 -4.17
N PRO A 738 46.67 60.17 -3.01
CA PRO A 738 46.12 59.47 -1.85
C PRO A 738 44.62 59.15 -2.05
N PRO A 739 44.07 58.15 -1.34
CA PRO A 739 42.64 57.87 -1.36
C PRO A 739 41.83 59.03 -0.78
N CYS A 740 40.59 59.18 -1.21
CA CYS A 740 39.68 60.18 -0.66
C CYS A 740 39.36 59.91 0.82
N GLY A 741 39.41 60.95 1.66
CA GLY A 741 39.12 60.88 3.09
C GLY A 741 37.63 61.06 3.45
N LEU A 742 36.75 61.14 2.45
CA LEU A 742 35.31 61.35 2.62
C LEU A 742 34.54 60.03 2.65
N GLU A 743 33.32 60.09 3.20
CA GLU A 743 32.37 58.97 3.25
C GLU A 743 31.93 58.51 1.85
N ALA A 744 31.65 57.22 1.69
CA ALA A 744 31.20 56.66 0.41
C ALA A 744 29.89 57.31 -0.09
N GLY A 745 29.81 57.59 -1.39
CA GLY A 745 28.64 58.21 -2.03
C GLY A 745 28.51 59.71 -1.80
N HIS A 746 29.54 60.37 -1.24
CA HIS A 746 29.52 61.83 -1.06
C HIS A 746 29.37 62.58 -2.40
N ALA A 747 28.92 63.83 -2.29
CA ALA A 747 28.83 64.74 -3.43
C ALA A 747 30.07 65.64 -3.52
N GLY A 748 30.37 66.13 -4.72
CA GLY A 748 31.49 67.04 -4.94
C GLY A 748 32.83 66.33 -5.18
N ARG A 749 33.91 67.11 -5.19
CA ARG A 749 35.27 66.67 -5.52
C ARG A 749 35.82 65.69 -4.47
N HIS A 750 36.53 64.66 -4.92
CA HIS A 750 37.23 63.74 -4.02
C HIS A 750 38.49 64.40 -3.41
N THR A 751 38.58 64.48 -2.08
CA THR A 751 39.71 65.08 -1.34
C THR A 751 40.21 64.15 -0.23
N CYS A 752 41.53 64.04 -0.02
CA CYS A 752 42.13 63.22 1.03
C CYS A 752 41.97 63.81 2.45
N ASP A 753 42.12 65.14 2.60
CA ASP A 753 41.79 65.87 3.84
C ASP A 753 41.07 67.18 3.50
N VAL A 754 39.83 67.32 4.00
CA VAL A 754 38.99 68.50 3.80
C VAL A 754 39.61 69.74 4.45
N ARG A 755 40.41 69.59 5.50
CA ARG A 755 41.04 70.72 6.21
C ARG A 755 42.29 71.25 5.52
N LEU A 756 42.91 70.47 4.64
CA LEU A 756 44.09 70.86 3.88
C LEU A 756 43.73 71.40 2.49
N HIS A 757 42.66 70.89 1.88
CA HIS A 757 42.27 71.23 0.51
C HIS A 757 40.96 72.03 0.42
N SER A 758 40.33 72.38 1.54
CA SER A 758 39.12 73.18 1.61
C SER A 758 39.13 74.08 2.86
N CYS A 759 38.12 74.95 2.99
CA CYS A 759 38.01 75.97 4.04
C CYS A 759 38.12 75.42 5.47
N GLY A 760 37.58 74.23 5.75
CA GLY A 760 37.79 73.50 7.01
C GLY A 760 37.13 74.10 8.27
N LYS A 761 36.54 75.31 8.21
CA LYS A 761 35.78 75.94 9.31
C LYS A 761 34.46 75.20 9.57
N ASP A 762 33.93 75.31 10.79
CA ASP A 762 32.64 74.71 11.16
C ASP A 762 31.51 75.20 10.25
N CYS A 763 30.61 74.30 9.88
CA CYS A 763 29.44 74.65 9.11
C CYS A 763 28.45 75.47 9.95
N SER A 764 27.86 76.50 9.36
CA SER A 764 26.80 77.31 9.99
C SER A 764 25.60 76.49 10.47
N LEU A 765 25.39 75.30 9.89
CA LEU A 765 24.26 74.41 10.16
C LEU A 765 24.67 73.15 10.95
N ILE A 766 25.79 73.20 11.69
CA ILE A 766 26.34 72.07 12.48
C ILE A 766 25.36 71.45 13.50
N ARG A 767 24.33 72.19 13.93
CA ARG A 767 23.31 71.72 14.88
C ARG A 767 22.18 70.91 14.24
N LEU A 768 22.11 70.90 12.92
CA LEU A 768 21.06 70.19 12.18
C LEU A 768 21.56 68.80 11.78
N ASN A 769 20.65 67.83 11.80
CA ASN A 769 20.95 66.47 11.38
C ASN A 769 21.30 66.45 9.88
N GLY A 770 22.28 65.63 9.50
CA GLY A 770 22.79 65.52 8.12
C GLY A 770 23.99 66.41 7.80
N CYS A 771 24.39 67.31 8.69
CA CYS A 771 25.60 68.15 8.52
C CYS A 771 26.89 67.31 8.55
N THR A 772 27.84 67.59 7.64
CA THR A 772 29.20 66.98 7.65
C THR A 772 30.20 67.77 8.50
N SER A 773 29.69 68.66 9.37
CA SER A 773 30.39 69.44 10.40
C SER A 773 31.38 70.49 9.90
N VAL A 774 32.12 70.24 8.82
CA VAL A 774 33.18 71.12 8.28
C VAL A 774 32.87 71.63 6.87
N CYS A 775 33.28 72.85 6.57
CA CYS A 775 33.09 73.52 5.29
C CYS A 775 33.97 72.89 4.19
N ASN A 776 33.37 72.53 3.05
CA ASN A 776 34.07 71.93 1.90
C ASN A 776 34.30 72.93 0.74
N LYS A 777 34.02 74.20 0.95
CA LYS A 777 34.25 75.26 -0.05
C LYS A 777 35.76 75.53 -0.21
N PRO A 778 36.21 76.13 -1.32
CA PRO A 778 37.61 76.51 -1.52
C PRO A 778 38.17 77.37 -0.38
N LEU A 779 39.49 77.34 -0.20
CA LEU A 779 40.20 78.22 0.73
C LEU A 779 39.85 79.69 0.44
N ASP A 780 39.60 80.48 1.49
CA ASP A 780 39.25 81.91 1.45
C ASP A 780 37.97 82.31 0.69
N HIS A 781 36.95 81.43 0.62
CA HIS A 781 35.66 81.81 0.06
C HIS A 781 34.95 82.91 0.89
N GLU A 782 34.25 83.84 0.23
CA GLU A 782 33.35 84.78 0.89
C GLU A 782 31.95 84.16 1.12
N GLY A 783 31.28 84.53 2.23
CA GLY A 783 29.96 84.03 2.62
C GLY A 783 29.96 82.93 3.69
N GLU A 784 28.78 82.42 4.05
CA GLU A 784 28.62 81.44 5.13
C GLU A 784 29.32 80.10 4.85
N CYS A 785 29.91 79.53 5.91
CA CYS A 785 30.58 78.24 5.87
C CYS A 785 29.54 77.12 5.74
N MET A 786 29.51 76.46 4.58
CA MET A 786 28.58 75.36 4.31
C MET A 786 29.35 74.07 4.07
N CYS A 787 28.87 72.99 4.69
CA CYS A 787 29.47 71.67 4.54
C CYS A 787 29.06 70.99 3.22
N SER A 788 29.64 69.82 2.95
CA SER A 788 29.35 69.01 1.76
C SER A 788 27.98 68.31 1.79
N ALA A 789 27.22 68.44 2.88
CA ALA A 789 25.90 67.85 2.99
C ALA A 789 24.95 68.45 1.93
N ARG A 790 24.32 67.57 1.14
CA ARG A 790 23.32 67.99 0.13
C ARG A 790 22.08 68.62 0.77
N VAL A 791 21.71 68.18 1.97
CA VAL A 791 20.49 68.60 2.69
C VAL A 791 20.76 68.54 4.20
N HIS A 792 20.37 69.58 4.94
CA HIS A 792 20.25 69.57 6.40
C HIS A 792 18.80 69.31 6.77
N LEU A 793 18.53 68.54 7.83
CA LEU A 793 17.20 68.00 8.11
C LEU A 793 16.47 68.76 9.21
N CYS A 794 15.14 68.82 9.10
CA CYS A 794 14.24 69.49 10.04
C CYS A 794 14.38 69.03 11.51
N GLY A 795 14.44 67.71 11.75
CA GLY A 795 14.68 67.15 13.08
C GLY A 795 13.48 67.13 14.06
N GLN A 796 12.28 67.59 13.67
CA GLN A 796 11.04 67.46 14.47
C GLN A 796 10.55 66.01 14.57
N ALA A 797 9.71 65.67 15.55
CA ALA A 797 9.18 64.30 15.69
C ALA A 797 8.19 63.95 14.54
N CYS A 798 8.20 62.69 14.10
CA CYS A 798 7.22 62.21 13.11
C CYS A 798 5.78 62.35 13.65
N GLU A 799 4.86 62.78 12.79
CA GLU A 799 3.46 63.03 13.13
C GLU A 799 2.69 61.75 13.52
N LEU A 800 3.19 60.57 13.14
CA LEU A 800 2.63 59.27 13.56
C LEU A 800 3.00 58.89 15.00
N ARG A 801 3.86 59.67 15.68
CA ARG A 801 4.25 59.44 17.07
C ARG A 801 3.06 59.71 18.00
N GLY A 802 2.55 58.67 18.64
CA GLY A 802 1.43 58.76 19.60
C GLY A 802 0.02 58.84 18.98
N ALA A 803 -0.13 58.78 17.65
CA ALA A 803 -1.42 58.97 16.98
C ALA A 803 -2.35 57.74 16.99
N ASN A 804 -1.81 56.50 17.04
CA ASN A 804 -2.58 55.26 16.78
C ASN A 804 -2.96 54.45 18.05
N ARG A 805 -3.52 55.08 19.09
CA ARG A 805 -4.11 54.43 20.31
C ARG A 805 -3.37 53.19 20.85
N GLY A 806 -2.03 53.17 20.79
CA GLY A 806 -1.20 52.07 21.30
C GLY A 806 -0.93 50.87 20.38
N ARG A 807 -1.44 50.81 19.14
CA ARG A 807 -1.13 49.70 18.20
C ARG A 807 0.25 49.82 17.53
N TYR A 808 0.69 51.05 17.25
CA TYR A 808 2.02 51.35 16.70
C TYR A 808 2.36 52.82 17.00
N THR A 809 3.62 53.11 17.34
CA THR A 809 4.10 54.50 17.53
C THR A 809 5.41 54.69 16.78
N CYS A 810 5.48 55.72 15.93
CA CYS A 810 6.69 56.02 15.18
C CYS A 810 7.74 56.71 16.06
N THR A 811 8.96 56.17 16.10
CA THR A 811 10.10 56.77 16.79
C THR A 811 10.92 57.70 15.89
N GLY A 812 10.60 57.77 14.60
CA GLY A 812 11.33 58.58 13.63
C GLY A 812 11.24 60.09 13.86
N ILE A 813 12.20 60.81 13.27
CA ILE A 813 12.29 62.27 13.19
C ILE A 813 12.22 62.72 11.73
N CYS A 814 11.81 63.95 11.51
CA CYS A 814 11.53 64.51 10.20
C CYS A 814 12.79 64.59 9.32
N HIS A 815 12.69 64.05 8.11
CA HIS A 815 13.78 63.95 7.13
C HIS A 815 13.62 64.94 5.96
N GLU A 816 12.69 65.89 6.07
CA GLU A 816 12.54 66.97 5.10
C GLU A 816 13.67 68.01 5.25
N PRO A 817 14.04 68.71 4.16
CA PRO A 817 15.01 69.81 4.20
C PRO A 817 14.62 70.87 5.22
N TRP A 818 15.60 71.35 5.99
CA TRP A 818 15.37 72.34 7.04
C TRP A 818 14.95 73.71 6.48
N ASP A 819 15.42 74.03 5.27
CA ASP A 819 15.24 75.29 4.58
C ASP A 819 13.95 75.34 3.76
N GLU A 820 13.23 74.22 3.65
CA GLU A 820 11.92 74.15 3.02
C GLU A 820 10.80 74.14 4.07
N PRO A 821 9.86 75.11 4.04
CA PRO A 821 8.74 75.14 4.97
C PRO A 821 7.76 73.98 4.70
N HIS A 822 7.53 73.13 5.69
CA HIS A 822 6.60 72.00 5.61
C HIS A 822 5.74 71.90 6.88
N THR A 823 4.48 71.49 6.73
CA THR A 823 3.49 71.41 7.81
C THR A 823 3.29 69.99 8.36
N ARG A 824 3.74 68.97 7.64
CA ARG A 824 3.68 67.55 8.05
C ARG A 824 5.09 67.05 8.25
N HIS A 825 5.36 66.45 9.40
CA HIS A 825 6.69 65.95 9.74
C HIS A 825 6.80 64.46 9.42
N LEU A 826 7.46 64.15 8.29
CA LEU A 826 7.66 62.79 7.77
C LEU A 826 9.06 62.28 8.11
N CYS A 827 9.16 61.11 8.75
CA CYS A 827 10.45 60.48 8.99
C CYS A 827 11.00 59.77 7.74
N ASP A 828 12.26 59.34 7.80
CA ASP A 828 12.90 58.63 6.67
C ASP A 828 12.18 57.30 6.33
N ASP A 829 11.52 56.69 7.31
CA ASP A 829 10.63 55.53 7.11
C ASP A 829 9.37 55.87 6.30
N ALA A 830 9.07 57.14 6.01
CA ALA A 830 7.89 57.53 5.24
C ALA A 830 7.90 56.98 3.80
N ARG A 831 9.08 56.70 3.25
CA ARG A 831 9.24 56.02 1.95
C ARG A 831 8.75 54.57 1.97
N ARG A 832 8.56 53.98 3.16
CA ARG A 832 8.10 52.59 3.36
C ARG A 832 6.57 52.45 3.43
N GLY A 833 5.83 53.55 3.19
CA GLY A 833 4.37 53.61 3.25
C GLY A 833 3.85 53.44 4.67
N CYS A 834 2.57 53.06 4.79
CA CYS A 834 1.92 52.84 6.06
C CYS A 834 2.59 51.68 6.84
N PRO A 835 3.02 51.89 8.10
CA PRO A 835 3.69 50.85 8.90
C PRO A 835 2.71 49.89 9.58
N ILE A 836 1.40 50.13 9.48
CA ILE A 836 0.36 49.33 10.14
C ILE A 836 0.02 48.10 9.29
N LYS A 837 -0.19 46.96 9.95
CA LYS A 837 -0.53 45.69 9.31
C LYS A 837 -1.96 45.69 8.78
N CYS A 838 -2.19 44.93 7.71
CA CYS A 838 -3.49 44.73 7.11
C CYS A 838 -4.38 43.91 8.04
N VAL A 839 -5.57 44.42 8.36
CA VAL A 839 -6.52 43.77 9.29
C VAL A 839 -6.95 42.40 8.78
N LEU A 840 -7.21 42.27 7.47
CA LEU A 840 -7.58 40.99 6.87
C LEU A 840 -6.41 40.01 6.77
N CYS A 841 -5.16 40.48 6.70
CA CYS A 841 -4.00 39.59 6.77
C CYS A 841 -3.87 39.03 8.19
N GLU A 842 -3.96 39.89 9.22
CA GLU A 842 -3.92 39.48 10.62
C GLU A 842 -5.03 38.45 10.94
N GLU A 843 -6.27 38.69 10.48
CA GLU A 843 -7.38 37.75 10.65
C GLU A 843 -7.17 36.40 9.93
N ASN A 844 -6.43 36.39 8.83
CA ASN A 844 -6.12 35.16 8.08
C ASN A 844 -4.83 34.47 8.55
N GLY A 845 -4.19 34.95 9.62
CA GLY A 845 -2.94 34.40 10.15
C GLY A 845 -1.73 34.68 9.26
N VAL A 846 -1.77 35.76 8.46
CA VAL A 846 -0.68 36.17 7.57
C VAL A 846 -0.22 37.57 7.97
N THR A 847 1.08 37.83 7.90
CA THR A 847 1.60 39.18 8.06
C THR A 847 1.57 39.91 6.72
N GLY A 848 0.74 40.95 6.61
CA GLY A 848 0.66 41.77 5.41
C GLY A 848 0.70 43.25 5.77
N ASP A 849 1.45 44.05 5.02
CA ASP A 849 1.55 45.48 5.24
C ASP A 849 0.40 46.22 4.52
N CYS A 850 -0.04 47.34 5.09
CA CYS A 850 -1.01 48.20 4.41
C CYS A 850 -0.41 48.74 3.10
N ALA A 851 -1.22 48.73 2.03
CA ALA A 851 -0.79 49.18 0.70
C ALA A 851 -0.82 50.70 0.52
N SER A 852 -1.28 51.44 1.52
CA SER A 852 -1.23 52.89 1.48
C SER A 852 0.22 53.35 1.43
N THR A 853 0.54 54.14 0.41
CA THR A 853 1.83 54.82 0.27
C THR A 853 1.96 56.00 1.23
N ASP A 854 0.85 56.45 1.85
CA ASP A 854 0.90 57.47 2.89
C ASP A 854 1.34 56.84 4.22
N HIS A 855 2.53 57.22 4.68
CA HIS A 855 3.06 56.83 5.99
C HIS A 855 2.13 57.24 7.14
N LEU A 856 1.47 58.39 7.01
CA LEU A 856 0.57 58.96 8.00
C LEU A 856 -0.86 58.46 7.87
N HIS A 857 -1.11 57.43 7.05
CA HIS A 857 -2.40 56.77 6.92
C HIS A 857 -2.98 56.32 8.28
N GLY A 858 -2.11 55.96 9.24
CA GLY A 858 -2.51 55.59 10.61
C GLY A 858 -2.79 56.74 11.57
N ALA A 859 -2.66 58.00 11.14
CA ALA A 859 -3.00 59.16 11.95
C ALA A 859 -4.52 59.41 11.99
N ASP A 860 -5.28 58.92 11.00
CA ASP A 860 -6.73 58.95 10.99
C ASP A 860 -7.31 57.74 11.74
N SER A 861 -8.09 58.01 12.79
CA SER A 861 -8.76 56.98 13.59
C SER A 861 -9.81 56.14 12.86
N THR A 862 -10.24 56.56 11.67
CA THR A 862 -11.22 55.85 10.83
C THR A 862 -10.59 55.10 9.66
N ALA A 863 -9.27 55.18 9.49
CA ALA A 863 -8.55 54.53 8.41
C ALA A 863 -8.63 53.00 8.51
N VAL A 864 -8.97 52.35 7.39
CA VAL A 864 -8.97 50.89 7.27
C VAL A 864 -7.66 50.46 6.61
N HIS A 865 -6.85 49.71 7.36
CA HIS A 865 -5.57 49.23 6.87
C HIS A 865 -5.76 47.95 6.05
N LEU A 866 -5.79 48.12 4.72
CA LEU A 866 -5.88 47.02 3.76
C LEU A 866 -4.61 46.97 2.90
N CYS A 867 -4.20 45.76 2.53
CA CYS A 867 -3.19 45.56 1.50
C CYS A 867 -3.81 45.59 0.10
N SER A 868 -2.98 45.62 -0.94
CA SER A 868 -3.39 45.68 -2.35
C SER A 868 -3.78 44.32 -2.93
N PHE A 869 -3.84 43.29 -2.09
CA PHE A 869 -4.10 41.92 -2.50
C PHE A 869 -5.54 41.52 -2.18
N THR A 870 -6.01 40.51 -2.90
CA THR A 870 -7.27 39.84 -2.59
C THR A 870 -7.11 38.97 -1.34
N HIS A 871 -8.19 38.85 -0.56
CA HIS A 871 -8.20 38.07 0.67
C HIS A 871 -9.19 36.91 0.56
N LYS A 872 -8.97 35.86 1.36
CA LYS A 872 -9.94 34.79 1.49
C LYS A 872 -11.07 35.25 2.41
N CYS A 873 -12.30 34.89 2.04
CA CYS A 873 -13.45 35.04 2.92
C CYS A 873 -13.42 33.97 4.04
N SER A 874 -13.57 34.39 5.29
CA SER A 874 -13.60 33.51 6.48
C SER A 874 -14.97 32.87 6.76
N LYS A 875 -16.00 33.20 5.97
CA LYS A 875 -17.37 32.69 6.14
C LYS A 875 -17.55 31.30 5.52
N MET A 876 -18.53 30.55 6.01
CA MET A 876 -18.88 29.21 5.48
C MET A 876 -19.88 29.30 4.32
N CYS A 877 -19.93 28.27 3.48
CA CYS A 877 -20.87 28.18 2.37
C CYS A 877 -22.33 28.23 2.87
N GLU A 878 -23.12 29.14 2.30
CA GLU A 878 -24.53 29.39 2.63
C GLU A 878 -25.52 28.64 1.72
N ALA A 879 -25.04 28.00 0.65
CA ALA A 879 -25.89 27.27 -0.28
C ALA A 879 -26.56 26.04 0.38
N LYS A 880 -27.73 25.61 -0.09
CA LYS A 880 -28.40 24.39 0.42
C LYS A 880 -27.67 23.11 -0.04
N GLY A 881 -27.96 21.97 0.59
CA GLY A 881 -27.30 20.69 0.30
C GLY A 881 -25.96 20.50 1.02
N ILE A 882 -25.23 19.43 0.70
CA ILE A 882 -23.95 19.09 1.33
C ILE A 882 -22.80 19.50 0.39
N CYS A 883 -21.80 20.23 0.91
CA CYS A 883 -20.63 20.62 0.11
C CYS A 883 -19.73 19.41 -0.15
N VAL A 884 -19.36 18.69 0.92
CA VAL A 884 -18.52 17.50 0.85
C VAL A 884 -19.10 16.40 1.73
N ILE A 885 -19.16 15.18 1.19
CA ILE A 885 -19.42 13.97 1.96
C ILE A 885 -18.06 13.40 2.33
N GLY A 886 -17.76 13.39 3.63
CA GLY A 886 -16.51 12.89 4.19
C GLY A 886 -16.30 11.39 3.96
N PRO A 887 -15.10 10.89 4.29
CA PRO A 887 -14.69 9.53 3.99
C PRO A 887 -15.51 8.47 4.77
N VAL A 888 -15.59 7.29 4.16
CA VAL A 888 -16.17 6.05 4.72
C VAL A 888 -15.16 5.47 5.74
N PRO A 889 -15.55 4.75 6.84
CA PRO A 889 -16.83 4.08 7.17
C PRO A 889 -17.95 4.94 7.78
N SER A 890 -17.63 6.12 8.30
CA SER A 890 -18.56 7.00 9.02
C SER A 890 -18.79 8.28 8.23
N GLU A 891 -19.53 8.23 7.12
CA GLU A 891 -19.78 9.41 6.29
C GLU A 891 -20.31 10.59 7.14
N VAL A 892 -19.56 11.69 7.14
CA VAL A 892 -19.93 12.97 7.79
C VAL A 892 -20.13 14.01 6.69
N SER A 893 -21.16 14.86 6.82
CA SER A 893 -21.33 15.99 5.92
C SER A 893 -20.51 17.19 6.42
N GLU A 894 -19.68 17.78 5.55
CA GLU A 894 -18.92 18.97 5.86
C GLU A 894 -19.39 20.17 5.03
N ARG A 895 -19.37 21.36 5.65
CA ARG A 895 -19.60 22.65 5.00
C ARG A 895 -18.25 23.31 4.72
N LEU A 896 -17.97 23.56 3.44
CA LEU A 896 -16.73 24.20 3.03
C LEU A 896 -16.77 25.71 3.28
N SER A 897 -15.59 26.30 3.51
CA SER A 897 -15.40 27.76 3.55
C SER A 897 -15.68 28.39 2.20
N CYS A 898 -16.13 29.64 2.20
CA CYS A 898 -16.31 30.44 0.99
C CYS A 898 -14.99 30.55 0.19
N GLU A 899 -15.08 30.36 -1.12
CA GLU A 899 -13.96 30.53 -2.07
C GLU A 899 -14.09 31.79 -2.92
N ILE A 900 -15.13 32.59 -2.71
CA ILE A 900 -15.25 33.90 -3.35
C ILE A 900 -14.20 34.84 -2.70
N PRO A 901 -13.24 35.37 -3.48
CA PRO A 901 -12.21 36.24 -2.94
C PRO A 901 -12.81 37.60 -2.56
N ILE A 902 -12.37 38.14 -1.44
CA ILE A 902 -12.59 39.54 -1.07
C ILE A 902 -11.71 40.38 -2.00
N PRO A 903 -12.28 41.29 -2.81
CA PRO A 903 -11.52 42.15 -3.71
C PRO A 903 -10.50 43.01 -2.95
N ALA A 904 -9.40 43.36 -3.62
CA ALA A 904 -8.39 44.26 -3.05
C ALA A 904 -9.04 45.58 -2.60
N GLY A 905 -8.68 46.05 -1.40
CA GLY A 905 -9.25 47.28 -0.82
C GLY A 905 -10.69 47.15 -0.29
N GLN A 906 -11.28 45.96 -0.24
CA GLN A 906 -12.59 45.72 0.37
C GLN A 906 -12.49 44.84 1.62
N LEU A 907 -13.46 44.98 2.55
CA LEU A 907 -13.57 44.16 3.77
C LEU A 907 -14.39 42.87 3.57
N SER A 908 -15.20 42.81 2.52
CA SER A 908 -16.03 41.64 2.17
C SER A 908 -16.33 41.63 0.67
N HIS A 909 -16.70 40.47 0.12
CA HIS A 909 -17.22 40.39 -1.25
C HIS A 909 -18.77 40.53 -1.25
N SER A 910 -19.35 40.91 -2.39
CA SER A 910 -20.80 40.96 -2.57
C SER A 910 -21.37 39.58 -2.95
N GLY A 911 -22.61 39.30 -2.57
CA GLY A 911 -23.32 38.04 -2.90
C GLY A 911 -23.21 36.95 -1.84
N PRO A 912 -23.95 35.82 -2.00
CA PRO A 912 -23.98 34.73 -1.03
C PRO A 912 -22.62 34.02 -0.93
N HIS A 913 -22.27 33.54 0.25
CA HIS A 913 -21.02 32.83 0.46
C HIS A 913 -21.07 31.44 -0.19
N ASN A 914 -20.17 31.17 -1.14
CA ASN A 914 -20.11 29.91 -1.88
C ASN A 914 -18.69 29.35 -1.94
N HIS A 915 -18.57 28.04 -1.84
CA HIS A 915 -17.29 27.33 -1.93
C HIS A 915 -16.88 27.02 -3.39
N ASP A 916 -17.77 27.26 -4.35
CA ASP A 916 -17.51 27.08 -5.77
C ASP A 916 -17.93 28.36 -6.51
N PRO A 917 -16.98 29.09 -7.14
CA PRO A 917 -17.25 30.36 -7.81
C PRO A 917 -18.01 30.19 -9.14
N ARG A 918 -18.26 28.95 -9.60
CA ARG A 918 -19.05 28.68 -10.82
C ARG A 918 -20.53 29.03 -10.62
N GLU A 919 -21.17 29.47 -11.71
CA GLU A 919 -22.59 29.89 -11.76
C GLU A 919 -23.57 28.79 -11.29
N LYS A 920 -23.17 27.52 -11.34
CA LYS A 920 -23.88 26.36 -10.77
C LYS A 920 -22.96 25.56 -9.85
N SER A 921 -22.78 26.03 -8.63
CA SER A 921 -22.04 25.30 -7.59
C SER A 921 -22.67 23.94 -7.30
N PHE A 922 -21.89 22.87 -7.40
CA PHE A 922 -22.35 21.52 -7.12
C PHE A 922 -22.49 21.28 -5.61
N HIS A 923 -23.63 20.73 -5.19
CA HIS A 923 -23.88 20.29 -3.82
C HIS A 923 -24.57 18.93 -3.88
N PHE A 924 -24.28 18.05 -2.94
CA PHE A 924 -24.92 16.74 -2.84
C PHE A 924 -26.30 16.83 -2.17
N CYS A 925 -27.17 15.89 -2.52
CA CYS A 925 -28.40 15.62 -1.79
C CYS A 925 -28.08 15.04 -0.39
N ASP A 926 -28.85 15.47 0.60
CA ASP A 926 -28.74 15.13 2.02
C ASP A 926 -29.61 13.93 2.46
N ALA A 927 -30.32 13.30 1.52
CA ALA A 927 -31.00 12.03 1.76
C ALA A 927 -30.01 10.89 2.07
N ARG A 928 -30.42 9.92 2.90
CA ARG A 928 -29.59 8.79 3.35
C ARG A 928 -30.24 7.45 3.07
N CYS A 929 -29.43 6.41 2.87
CA CYS A 929 -29.91 5.02 2.81
C CYS A 929 -30.43 4.57 4.19
N PRO A 930 -31.61 3.93 4.31
CA PRO A 930 -32.13 3.46 5.61
C PRO A 930 -31.30 2.31 6.22
N GLY A 931 -30.58 1.55 5.38
CA GLY A 931 -29.75 0.45 5.82
C GLY A 931 -28.39 0.92 6.36
N CYS A 932 -27.53 1.46 5.49
CA CYS A 932 -26.16 1.88 5.88
C CYS A 932 -26.04 3.35 6.31
N HIS A 933 -27.08 4.18 6.17
CA HIS A 933 -27.05 5.63 6.43
C HIS A 933 -26.12 6.47 5.53
N TYR A 934 -25.65 5.94 4.40
CA TYR A 934 -24.78 6.67 3.48
C TYR A 934 -25.59 7.69 2.66
N PHE A 935 -24.98 8.82 2.35
CA PHE A 935 -25.60 9.95 1.64
C PHE A 935 -25.80 9.68 0.15
N CYS A 936 -26.82 10.31 -0.41
CA CYS A 936 -27.08 10.31 -1.84
C CYS A 936 -25.93 11.00 -2.61
N ARG A 937 -25.46 10.37 -3.68
CA ARG A 937 -24.37 10.85 -4.53
C ARG A 937 -24.84 11.73 -5.70
N LEU A 938 -26.15 11.97 -5.79
CA LEU A 938 -26.73 12.83 -6.83
C LEU A 938 -26.71 14.31 -6.41
N PRO A 939 -26.72 15.25 -7.38
CA PRO A 939 -26.79 16.68 -7.09
C PRO A 939 -28.04 17.02 -6.27
N LEU A 940 -27.97 18.13 -5.52
CA LEU A 940 -29.11 18.73 -4.87
C LEU A 940 -30.23 19.00 -5.90
N ASN A 941 -31.47 18.65 -5.57
CA ASN A 941 -32.65 18.76 -6.44
C ASN A 941 -32.55 17.96 -7.75
N HIS A 942 -31.85 16.82 -7.73
CA HIS A 942 -31.79 15.92 -8.88
C HIS A 942 -33.21 15.48 -9.33
N PRO A 943 -33.51 15.42 -10.65
CA PRO A 943 -34.85 15.11 -11.15
C PRO A 943 -35.25 13.62 -11.02
N GLN A 944 -34.29 12.73 -10.72
CA GLN A 944 -34.52 11.30 -10.60
C GLN A 944 -35.43 10.98 -9.42
N ARG A 945 -36.38 10.05 -9.62
CA ARG A 945 -37.26 9.54 -8.54
C ARG A 945 -36.54 8.69 -7.50
N LEU A 946 -35.29 8.29 -7.77
CA LEU A 946 -34.53 7.38 -6.93
C LEU A 946 -33.22 8.01 -6.47
N HIS A 947 -32.93 7.93 -5.17
CA HIS A 947 -31.66 8.32 -4.58
C HIS A 947 -30.62 7.21 -4.80
N SER A 948 -29.47 7.60 -5.36
CA SER A 948 -28.34 6.69 -5.58
C SER A 948 -27.31 6.82 -4.46
N THR A 949 -26.94 5.69 -3.85
CA THR A 949 -25.93 5.59 -2.79
C THR A 949 -24.96 4.45 -3.11
N ASN A 950 -23.72 4.53 -2.63
CA ASN A 950 -22.71 3.46 -2.83
C ASN A 950 -22.72 2.38 -1.73
N HIS A 951 -23.80 2.31 -0.95
CA HIS A 951 -24.16 1.20 -0.07
C HIS A 951 -22.97 0.53 0.64
N GLY A 952 -22.63 1.01 1.85
CA GLY A 952 -21.47 0.50 2.59
C GLY A 952 -21.82 -0.28 3.86
N LEU A 953 -20.90 -0.18 4.84
CA LEU A 953 -20.99 -0.85 6.13
C LEU A 953 -22.15 -0.32 6.96
N MET A 954 -22.80 -1.22 7.70
CA MET A 954 -23.93 -0.91 8.58
C MET A 954 -23.49 -0.47 9.98
N MET A 955 -22.54 0.47 10.06
CA MET A 955 -21.93 0.96 11.31
C MET A 955 -22.94 1.50 12.33
N ARG A 956 -24.03 2.10 11.84
CA ARG A 956 -25.06 2.76 12.68
C ARG A 956 -26.32 1.92 12.88
N THR A 957 -26.32 0.70 12.35
CA THR A 957 -27.47 -0.20 12.42
C THR A 957 -27.26 -1.20 13.54
N LYS A 958 -28.33 -1.62 14.22
CA LYS A 958 -28.30 -2.73 15.17
C LYS A 958 -29.19 -3.85 14.68
N TRP A 959 -28.77 -5.09 14.90
CA TRP A 959 -29.54 -6.25 14.47
C TRP A 959 -30.80 -6.42 15.32
N THR A 960 -31.92 -6.63 14.64
CA THR A 960 -33.25 -6.86 15.24
C THR A 960 -33.66 -8.33 15.20
N ILE A 961 -32.93 -9.14 14.42
CA ILE A 961 -33.15 -10.55 14.16
C ILE A 961 -31.78 -11.23 14.01
N GLU A 962 -31.70 -12.50 14.42
CA GLU A 962 -30.46 -13.29 14.31
C GLU A 962 -30.07 -13.51 12.85
N LEU A 963 -28.79 -13.30 12.54
CA LEU A 963 -28.23 -13.39 11.19
C LEU A 963 -27.14 -14.47 11.12
N LYS A 964 -27.17 -15.29 10.06
CA LYS A 964 -26.22 -16.39 9.74
C LYS A 964 -26.02 -17.39 10.89
N ASN A 965 -26.69 -18.54 10.89
CA ASN A 965 -26.37 -19.71 11.74
C ASN A 965 -25.86 -19.37 13.17
N ARG A 966 -26.46 -18.36 13.84
CA ARG A 966 -26.12 -17.85 15.19
C ARG A 966 -24.83 -17.00 15.34
N LYS A 967 -24.31 -16.36 14.28
CA LYS A 967 -23.09 -15.50 14.37
C LYS A 967 -23.37 -14.08 14.90
N TYR A 968 -24.57 -13.54 14.66
CA TYR A 968 -24.99 -12.21 15.13
C TYR A 968 -26.31 -12.30 15.88
N GLY A 969 -26.33 -11.80 17.12
CA GLY A 969 -27.48 -11.75 18.01
C GLY A 969 -28.31 -10.47 17.87
N THR A 970 -29.51 -10.48 18.46
CA THR A 970 -30.34 -9.26 18.55
C THR A 970 -29.66 -8.23 19.45
N GLY A 971 -29.48 -7.00 18.97
CA GLY A 971 -28.82 -5.90 19.68
C GLY A 971 -27.36 -5.68 19.31
N ASP A 972 -26.73 -6.63 18.62
CA ASP A 972 -25.36 -6.51 18.10
C ASP A 972 -25.27 -5.40 17.04
N GLU A 973 -24.09 -4.80 16.91
CA GLU A 973 -23.83 -3.80 15.88
C GLU A 973 -23.82 -4.42 14.47
N GLY A 974 -24.30 -3.65 13.50
CA GLY A 974 -24.34 -4.04 12.09
C GLY A 974 -22.97 -4.17 11.43
N PHE A 975 -21.93 -3.63 12.06
CA PHE A 975 -20.54 -3.76 11.59
C PHE A 975 -20.00 -5.18 11.85
N PRO A 976 -19.24 -5.79 10.92
CA PRO A 976 -18.74 -5.28 9.64
C PRO A 976 -19.57 -5.67 8.41
N MET A 977 -20.88 -5.88 8.52
CA MET A 977 -21.70 -6.30 7.38
C MET A 977 -21.97 -5.14 6.40
N PHE A 978 -21.86 -5.43 5.10
CA PHE A 978 -22.33 -4.51 4.05
C PHE A 978 -23.85 -4.60 3.91
N CYS A 979 -24.52 -3.45 3.79
CA CYS A 979 -25.97 -3.40 3.62
C CYS A 979 -26.47 -4.14 2.37
N GLN A 980 -25.68 -4.16 1.30
CA GLN A 980 -25.98 -4.89 0.07
C GLN A 980 -25.74 -6.41 0.18
N MET A 981 -25.20 -6.93 1.28
CA MET A 981 -24.96 -8.37 1.49
C MET A 981 -25.94 -9.00 2.46
N VAL A 982 -26.76 -8.21 3.15
CA VAL A 982 -27.66 -8.73 4.18
C VAL A 982 -28.71 -9.66 3.55
N CYS A 983 -29.44 -9.17 2.56
CA CYS A 983 -30.52 -9.95 1.94
C CYS A 983 -29.97 -11.10 1.09
N SER A 984 -28.85 -10.91 0.38
CA SER A 984 -28.20 -11.98 -0.39
C SER A 984 -27.77 -13.15 0.49
N ASN A 985 -27.34 -12.89 1.74
CA ASN A 985 -27.01 -13.95 2.70
C ASN A 985 -28.23 -14.65 3.30
N GLN A 986 -29.39 -14.00 3.30
CA GLN A 986 -30.64 -14.57 3.83
C GLN A 986 -31.43 -15.33 2.75
N GLY A 987 -31.20 -15.07 1.46
CA GLY A 987 -31.99 -15.64 0.39
C GLY A 987 -33.42 -15.08 0.39
N ARG A 988 -34.44 -15.93 0.36
CA ARG A 988 -35.83 -15.47 0.57
C ARG A 988 -36.04 -15.14 2.04
N HIS A 989 -36.59 -13.96 2.31
CA HIS A 989 -36.76 -13.41 3.66
C HIS A 989 -37.86 -12.35 3.68
N ALA A 990 -38.31 -12.00 4.89
CA ALA A 990 -39.18 -10.87 5.17
C ALA A 990 -38.41 -9.78 5.94
N HIS A 991 -38.81 -8.52 5.78
CA HIS A 991 -38.29 -7.39 6.56
C HIS A 991 -39.23 -7.05 7.70
N VAL A 992 -38.69 -6.50 8.78
CA VAL A 992 -39.49 -5.98 9.90
C VAL A 992 -39.49 -4.45 9.80
N ASP A 993 -40.67 -3.84 9.80
CA ASP A 993 -40.84 -2.38 9.80
C ASP A 993 -42.01 -1.97 10.71
N PHE A 994 -42.11 -0.68 11.06
CA PHE A 994 -43.24 -0.19 11.83
C PHE A 994 -44.56 -0.33 11.07
N CYS A 995 -45.60 -0.69 11.81
CA CYS A 995 -46.94 -0.77 11.29
C CYS A 995 -47.45 0.65 10.94
N LEU A 996 -47.95 0.82 9.70
CA LEU A 996 -48.49 2.10 9.23
C LEU A 996 -49.99 2.26 9.53
N ASP A 997 -50.73 1.16 9.69
CA ASP A 997 -52.15 1.14 10.00
C ASP A 997 -52.50 -0.04 10.93
N PRO A 998 -52.65 0.19 12.25
CA PRO A 998 -52.94 -0.85 13.24
C PRO A 998 -54.32 -1.50 13.09
N TYR A 999 -55.19 -0.97 12.23
CA TYR A 999 -56.61 -1.34 12.17
C TYR A 999 -57.00 -2.03 10.86
N ASN A 1000 -56.12 -2.10 9.85
CA ASN A 1000 -56.50 -2.59 8.52
C ASN A 1000 -55.35 -3.30 7.76
N HIS A 1001 -55.14 -4.59 8.04
CA HIS A 1001 -54.09 -5.42 7.43
C HIS A 1001 -54.60 -6.31 6.28
N ILE A 1002 -55.30 -5.73 5.29
CA ILE A 1002 -55.91 -6.49 4.17
C ILE A 1002 -54.95 -6.61 2.96
N SER A 1003 -53.73 -6.06 3.05
CA SER A 1003 -52.74 -6.12 1.97
C SER A 1003 -51.90 -7.42 2.03
N PRO A 1004 -51.80 -8.22 0.95
CA PRO A 1004 -51.00 -9.45 0.91
C PRO A 1004 -49.47 -9.23 1.00
N ALA A 1005 -49.00 -7.98 1.12
CA ALA A 1005 -47.60 -7.62 1.19
C ALA A 1005 -47.08 -7.33 2.62
N CYS A 1006 -47.94 -7.50 3.64
CA CYS A 1006 -47.61 -7.26 5.05
C CYS A 1006 -48.36 -8.22 6.01
N GLU A 1007 -47.70 -8.73 7.04
CA GLU A 1007 -48.28 -9.54 8.13
C GLU A 1007 -47.93 -8.91 9.49
N HIS A 1008 -48.93 -8.73 10.36
CA HIS A 1008 -48.71 -8.05 11.64
C HIS A 1008 -47.95 -8.92 12.65
N ILE A 1009 -46.95 -8.35 13.33
CA ILE A 1009 -46.18 -9.04 14.36
C ILE A 1009 -46.86 -8.83 15.71
N THR A 1010 -47.39 -9.93 16.29
CA THR A 1010 -48.09 -9.91 17.58
C THR A 1010 -47.15 -9.98 18.79
N THR A 1011 -45.87 -10.24 18.57
CA THR A 1011 -44.84 -10.33 19.62
C THR A 1011 -44.04 -9.03 19.76
N ARG A 1012 -43.50 -8.79 20.95
CA ARG A 1012 -42.67 -7.61 21.22
C ARG A 1012 -41.29 -7.78 20.59
N VAL A 1013 -41.02 -7.06 19.50
CA VAL A 1013 -39.75 -7.11 18.76
C VAL A 1013 -39.07 -5.73 18.79
N GLN A 1014 -37.74 -5.70 18.97
CA GLN A 1014 -36.92 -4.47 18.95
C GLN A 1014 -36.71 -3.94 17.51
N PRO A 1015 -36.42 -2.64 17.29
CA PRO A 1015 -36.37 -1.54 18.27
C PRO A 1015 -37.78 -1.10 18.70
N GLU A 1016 -37.92 -0.49 19.88
CA GLU A 1016 -39.20 0.03 20.41
C GLU A 1016 -40.29 -1.05 20.51
N PRO A 1017 -40.19 -1.97 21.50
CA PRO A 1017 -41.03 -3.18 21.57
C PRO A 1017 -42.53 -2.92 21.77
N ASP A 1018 -42.89 -1.72 22.25
CA ASP A 1018 -44.29 -1.32 22.48
C ASP A 1018 -44.95 -0.71 21.23
N LYS A 1019 -44.19 -0.46 20.17
CA LYS A 1019 -44.71 0.07 18.90
C LYS A 1019 -45.05 -1.08 17.93
N PRO A 1020 -46.27 -1.13 17.37
CA PRO A 1020 -46.71 -2.19 16.47
C PRO A 1020 -45.84 -2.28 15.22
N LYS A 1021 -45.54 -3.50 14.77
CA LYS A 1021 -44.65 -3.79 13.62
C LYS A 1021 -45.27 -4.82 12.69
N ASP A 1022 -44.86 -4.79 11.43
CA ASP A 1022 -45.29 -5.72 10.40
C ASP A 1022 -44.06 -6.42 9.79
N LEU A 1023 -44.21 -7.71 9.46
CA LEU A 1023 -43.40 -8.40 8.47
C LEU A 1023 -43.84 -7.91 7.09
N ILE A 1024 -42.92 -7.35 6.33
CA ILE A 1024 -43.20 -6.82 5.00
C ILE A 1024 -42.31 -7.48 3.94
N SER A 1025 -42.81 -7.53 2.71
CA SER A 1025 -42.01 -8.04 1.59
C SER A 1025 -40.78 -7.16 1.32
N HIS A 1026 -39.74 -7.75 0.71
CA HIS A 1026 -38.53 -7.01 0.30
C HIS A 1026 -38.85 -5.81 -0.61
N ALA A 1027 -39.82 -5.96 -1.52
CA ALA A 1027 -40.26 -4.86 -2.37
C ALA A 1027 -40.87 -3.73 -1.51
N THR A 1028 -41.82 -4.07 -0.62
CA THR A 1028 -42.48 -3.12 0.28
C THR A 1028 -41.47 -2.35 1.14
N TYR A 1029 -40.42 -3.02 1.63
CA TYR A 1029 -39.37 -2.38 2.43
C TYR A 1029 -38.67 -1.24 1.68
N TRP A 1030 -38.20 -1.49 0.46
CA TRP A 1030 -37.57 -0.46 -0.37
C TRP A 1030 -38.57 0.57 -0.93
N GLU A 1031 -39.85 0.21 -1.05
CA GLU A 1031 -40.90 1.17 -1.39
C GLU A 1031 -41.22 2.16 -0.27
N ARG A 1032 -41.09 1.73 1.00
CA ARG A 1032 -41.30 2.54 2.21
C ARG A 1032 -40.09 3.38 2.60
N ALA A 1033 -38.90 3.07 2.05
CA ALA A 1033 -37.68 3.87 2.17
C ALA A 1033 -37.76 5.21 1.39
N VAL A 1034 -38.73 6.05 1.75
CA VAL A 1034 -39.06 7.33 1.12
C VAL A 1034 -38.47 8.48 1.92
N HIS A 1035 -37.84 9.43 1.22
CA HIS A 1035 -37.47 10.73 1.78
C HIS A 1035 -38.30 11.85 1.13
N PHE A 1036 -38.76 12.80 1.93
CA PHE A 1036 -39.52 13.97 1.46
C PHE A 1036 -38.56 15.13 1.19
N TYR A 1037 -38.40 15.55 -0.08
CA TYR A 1037 -37.73 16.80 -0.45
C TYR A 1037 -38.65 17.65 -1.35
N GLY A 1038 -39.37 18.61 -0.75
CA GLY A 1038 -40.35 19.44 -1.44
C GLY A 1038 -41.63 18.67 -1.81
N PHE A 1039 -42.14 18.87 -3.03
CA PHE A 1039 -43.38 18.26 -3.55
C PHE A 1039 -43.17 16.92 -4.30
N ILE A 1040 -41.94 16.38 -4.32
CA ILE A 1040 -41.60 15.15 -5.06
C ILE A 1040 -41.26 14.04 -4.06
N LEU A 1041 -41.98 12.91 -4.16
CA LEU A 1041 -41.64 11.67 -3.46
C LEU A 1041 -40.46 10.97 -4.16
N THR A 1042 -39.37 10.76 -3.43
CA THR A 1042 -38.19 10.02 -3.90
C THR A 1042 -37.89 8.82 -2.99
N ARG A 1043 -37.46 7.69 -3.58
CA ARG A 1043 -37.14 6.42 -2.88
C ARG A 1043 -35.65 6.09 -2.97
N CYS A 1044 -35.11 5.27 -2.08
CA CYS A 1044 -33.75 4.73 -2.26
C CYS A 1044 -33.71 3.64 -3.34
N ILE A 1045 -32.62 3.56 -4.11
CA ILE A 1045 -32.38 2.45 -5.04
C ILE A 1045 -32.14 1.16 -4.25
N ASP A 1046 -32.93 0.13 -4.55
CA ASP A 1046 -32.70 -1.25 -4.13
C ASP A 1046 -31.30 -1.71 -4.60
N PRO A 1047 -30.37 -2.03 -3.69
CA PRO A 1047 -28.98 -2.36 -4.00
C PRO A 1047 -28.81 -3.73 -4.66
N TYR A 1048 -29.84 -4.59 -4.71
CA TYR A 1048 -29.73 -5.97 -5.18
C TYR A 1048 -29.89 -6.09 -6.70
N TYR A 1049 -29.38 -7.17 -7.30
CA TYR A 1049 -29.49 -7.38 -8.75
C TYR A 1049 -30.93 -7.71 -9.14
N LEU A 1050 -31.32 -7.47 -10.39
CA LEU A 1050 -32.70 -7.70 -10.81
C LEU A 1050 -33.10 -9.18 -10.63
N SER A 1051 -32.15 -10.10 -10.84
CA SER A 1051 -32.35 -11.52 -10.55
C SER A 1051 -32.66 -11.79 -9.07
N GLU A 1052 -31.90 -11.18 -8.16
CA GLU A 1052 -32.07 -11.31 -6.71
C GLU A 1052 -33.37 -10.63 -6.26
N GLN A 1053 -33.65 -9.42 -6.72
CA GLN A 1053 -34.92 -8.73 -6.45
C GLN A 1053 -36.12 -9.57 -6.90
N THR A 1054 -36.02 -10.21 -8.05
CA THR A 1054 -37.08 -11.11 -8.56
C THR A 1054 -37.21 -12.35 -7.69
N GLU A 1055 -36.13 -12.85 -7.11
CA GLU A 1055 -36.15 -13.96 -6.16
C GLU A 1055 -36.72 -13.56 -4.79
N PHE A 1056 -36.29 -12.43 -4.24
CA PHE A 1056 -36.79 -11.89 -2.97
C PHE A 1056 -38.27 -11.51 -3.05
N LYS A 1057 -38.75 -11.08 -4.23
CA LYS A 1057 -40.18 -10.84 -4.50
C LYS A 1057 -41.05 -12.09 -4.41
N LYS A 1058 -40.49 -13.30 -4.53
CA LYS A 1058 -41.26 -14.56 -4.51
C LYS A 1058 -41.78 -14.97 -3.13
N CYS A 1059 -41.45 -14.20 -2.07
CA CYS A 1059 -42.07 -14.11 -0.74
C CYS A 1059 -42.32 -15.41 0.06
N ASP A 1060 -41.89 -15.43 1.33
CA ASP A 1060 -42.27 -16.46 2.32
C ASP A 1060 -43.58 -16.12 3.07
N VAL A 1061 -44.06 -14.87 3.04
CA VAL A 1061 -45.30 -14.41 3.72
C VAL A 1061 -46.57 -14.97 3.05
N VAL A 1062 -46.51 -15.32 1.76
CA VAL A 1062 -47.68 -15.74 0.96
C VAL A 1062 -47.70 -17.26 0.67
N CYS A 1063 -46.60 -17.98 0.92
CA CYS A 1063 -46.48 -19.40 0.56
C CYS A 1063 -46.14 -20.34 1.73
N PRO A 1064 -47.02 -20.55 2.73
CA PRO A 1064 -46.82 -21.60 3.73
C PRO A 1064 -46.99 -23.04 3.19
N ALA A 1065 -47.35 -23.23 1.92
CA ALA A 1065 -47.87 -24.52 1.44
C ALA A 1065 -47.25 -24.96 0.10
N GLN A 1066 -45.97 -25.33 0.07
CA GLN A 1066 -45.44 -26.21 -1.00
C GLN A 1066 -44.06 -26.85 -0.76
N VAL A 1067 -43.65 -27.08 0.50
CA VAL A 1067 -42.44 -27.89 0.82
C VAL A 1067 -42.81 -29.15 1.63
N ALA A 1068 -43.93 -29.75 1.27
CA ALA A 1068 -44.31 -31.10 1.69
C ALA A 1068 -44.73 -31.90 0.45
N ASN A 1069 -43.74 -32.17 -0.41
CA ASN A 1069 -43.66 -33.25 -1.41
C ASN A 1069 -42.68 -32.83 -2.54
N MET A 1070 -41.38 -32.97 -2.29
CA MET A 1070 -40.37 -33.33 -3.30
C MET A 1070 -39.12 -33.88 -2.61
#